data_AF-A0A0D2UGB4-F1
#
_entry.id   AF-A0A0D2UGB4-F1
#
_cell.length_a   1.000
_cell.length_b   1.000
_cell.length_c   1.000
_cell.angle_alpha   90.00
_cell.angle_beta   90.00
_cell.angle_gamma   90.00
#
_symmetry.space_group_name_H-M   'P 1'
#
loop_
_entity.id
_entity.type
_entity.pdbx_description
1 polymer ?
#
loop_
_entity_poly.entity_id
_entity_poly.type
_entity_poly.pdbx_seq_one_letter_code
_entity_poly.pdbx_strand_id
1 'polypeptide(L)'
;MEEKEARWCHDIGREQAANKPLLKTVFQVMMRLFSPRKTTLLFVVRDKTKTPLEYLEPILSEDIQKIWNAVSKPESHKDTPLSEFFNVEVTALSSFEEKEDLFKEQVAQLRQRFFNSISPGGLAGDRQGVVPAAGFSFSAQQIWRVIKENKDLDLPAHKVMVATVRCEEIANEKLHHLSSNEDWLALEEAVQCGPVSGFGRRLSSILETYFSGYDIETFYFDHGVRNAKRKQLESKSLDFVHPAYLNLLGHFRFKALEDFKSRLEQMLNIGEGFAASICTSTESCMLEFDQGYADAAIKQANWDASKVKEKLCRDINAHALSVQDAKLSELVVSYEKQLGQSLSEPVESLFDNAGRDTWASIRKLLTRETGIAVSEFSAAISSFELDQSTVEKMLQDLKDYARNVVEKKAREEAGKVLIRMKDRFSAVFSHDNDSMPRVWTGKEDIKTITKGARTASLSLLSVMVAIRLDGKPGEIENILFSSLMEGTVTAVSSVDRSITTSDPLASSSWEEVMVSPKSILITPVQCKSLWRQFKAETEYTVTQAISAQEAYKQSNNWLPPPWAIVAMVVLGFNEFMLLLRNPLYLMGLFVVYLLSKVMWVQMDIPGQFQHGTLAGQISISSRFLPTIMNLLRRLAEEAQGHQTDEPPRQQCSLVFQS
;
A
#
# COMPACT_ATOMS: atom_id res chain seq x y z
N MET A 1 61.85 -56.00 -30.10
CA MET A 1 61.46 -56.40 -28.72
C MET A 1 60.93 -57.81 -28.90
N GLU A 2 61.68 -58.83 -28.50
CA GLU A 2 61.25 -60.22 -28.66
C GLU A 2 60.49 -60.63 -27.40
N GLU A 3 59.21 -60.93 -27.53
CA GLU A 3 58.39 -61.47 -26.45
C GLU A 3 58.51 -62.99 -26.50
N LYS A 4 59.12 -63.60 -25.48
CA LYS A 4 59.37 -65.05 -25.41
C LYS A 4 58.43 -65.67 -24.40
N GLU A 5 57.45 -66.41 -24.89
CA GLU A 5 56.52 -67.16 -24.04
C GLU A 5 56.94 -68.65 -24.05
N ALA A 6 57.27 -69.18 -22.88
CA ALA A 6 57.53 -70.61 -22.69
C ALA A 6 56.25 -71.30 -22.24
N ARG A 7 55.73 -72.22 -23.06
CA ARG A 7 54.49 -72.96 -22.75
C ARG A 7 54.81 -74.43 -22.56
N TRP A 8 54.19 -75.08 -21.57
CA TRP A 8 54.28 -76.52 -21.44
C TRP A 8 53.40 -77.20 -22.48
N CYS A 9 53.85 -78.35 -23.02
CA CYS A 9 53.11 -79.09 -24.04
C CYS A 9 51.67 -79.46 -23.62
N HIS A 10 51.39 -79.58 -22.31
CA HIS A 10 50.08 -79.94 -21.77
C HIS A 10 49.11 -78.75 -21.58
N ASP A 11 49.61 -77.51 -21.65
CA ASP A 11 48.80 -76.30 -21.55
C ASP A 11 48.27 -75.82 -22.91
N ILE A 12 48.78 -76.41 -23.99
CA ILE A 12 48.31 -76.13 -25.35
C ILE A 12 46.83 -76.53 -25.45
N GLY A 13 45.98 -75.55 -25.80
CA GLY A 13 44.52 -75.71 -25.90
C GLY A 13 43.73 -75.28 -24.66
N ARG A 14 44.36 -74.98 -23.52
CA ARG A 14 43.68 -74.48 -22.30
C ARG A 14 43.58 -72.96 -22.30
N GLU A 15 42.42 -72.40 -21.96
CA GLU A 15 42.16 -70.97 -22.11
C GLU A 15 42.92 -70.10 -21.09
N GLN A 16 42.86 -70.45 -19.80
CA GLN A 16 43.53 -69.70 -18.73
C GLN A 16 45.00 -70.10 -18.56
N ALA A 17 45.32 -71.40 -18.67
CA ALA A 17 46.69 -71.88 -18.48
C ALA A 17 47.63 -71.51 -19.65
N ALA A 18 47.11 -71.32 -20.87
CA ALA A 18 47.89 -70.80 -22.00
C ALA A 18 47.87 -69.26 -22.10
N ASN A 19 47.43 -68.55 -21.05
CA ASN A 19 47.38 -67.08 -20.97
C ASN A 19 46.68 -66.39 -22.17
N LYS A 20 45.70 -67.05 -22.81
CA LYS A 20 44.99 -66.49 -23.97
C LYS A 20 44.33 -65.12 -23.67
N PRO A 21 43.69 -64.89 -22.51
CA PRO A 21 43.12 -63.59 -22.16
C PRO A 21 44.18 -62.48 -22.02
N LEU A 22 45.35 -62.79 -21.48
CA LEU A 22 46.45 -61.83 -21.34
C LEU A 22 46.99 -61.45 -22.72
N LEU A 23 47.22 -62.43 -23.59
CA LEU A 23 47.69 -62.20 -24.96
C LEU A 23 46.68 -61.35 -25.76
N LYS A 24 45.38 -61.58 -25.55
CA LYS A 24 44.31 -60.74 -26.13
C LYS A 24 44.44 -59.27 -25.72
N THR A 25 44.65 -59.00 -24.42
CA THR A 25 44.86 -57.64 -23.90
C THR A 25 46.15 -57.02 -24.46
N VAL A 26 47.25 -57.79 -24.52
CA VAL A 26 48.53 -57.33 -25.08
C VAL A 26 48.38 -56.93 -26.55
N PHE A 27 47.73 -57.74 -27.38
CA PHE A 27 47.47 -57.39 -28.79
C PHE A 27 46.60 -56.14 -28.93
N GLN A 28 45.55 -56.02 -28.13
CA GLN A 28 44.66 -54.84 -28.15
C GLN A 28 45.42 -53.55 -27.81
N VAL A 29 46.28 -53.60 -26.80
CA VAL A 29 47.04 -52.46 -26.30
C VAL A 29 48.16 -52.09 -27.27
N MET A 30 48.85 -53.10 -27.82
CA MET A 30 49.94 -52.90 -28.78
C MET A 30 49.46 -52.18 -30.04
N MET A 31 48.29 -52.57 -30.58
CA MET A 31 47.69 -51.93 -31.76
C MET A 31 47.24 -50.47 -31.52
N ARG A 32 46.82 -50.15 -30.28
CA ARG A 32 46.33 -48.80 -29.93
C ARG A 32 47.46 -47.84 -29.61
N LEU A 33 48.51 -48.32 -28.96
CA LEU A 33 49.57 -47.46 -28.40
C LEU A 33 50.82 -47.37 -29.27
N PHE A 34 51.06 -48.34 -30.15
CA PHE A 34 52.28 -48.39 -30.94
C PHE A 34 52.00 -48.54 -32.43
N SER A 35 52.82 -47.88 -33.24
CA SER A 35 52.83 -48.04 -34.70
C SER A 35 53.14 -49.49 -35.10
N PRO A 36 52.57 -50.00 -36.22
CA PRO A 36 52.88 -51.35 -36.71
C PRO A 36 54.39 -51.56 -36.84
N ARG A 37 54.89 -52.55 -36.11
CA ARG A 37 56.27 -53.06 -36.23
C ARG A 37 56.17 -54.57 -36.24
N LYS A 38 56.66 -55.21 -37.31
CA LYS A 38 56.60 -56.66 -37.42
C LYS A 38 57.46 -57.29 -36.33
N THR A 39 56.82 -57.99 -35.40
CA THR A 39 57.48 -58.58 -34.23
C THR A 39 57.38 -60.09 -34.31
N THR A 40 58.50 -60.80 -34.12
CA THR A 40 58.48 -62.26 -34.11
C THR A 40 58.05 -62.77 -32.73
N LEU A 41 56.93 -63.49 -32.69
CA LEU A 41 56.46 -64.25 -31.55
C LEU A 41 57.02 -65.67 -31.65
N LEU A 42 58.05 -65.95 -30.85
CA LEU A 42 58.66 -67.27 -30.77
C LEU A 42 58.05 -68.07 -29.61
N PHE A 43 57.22 -69.04 -29.94
CA PHE A 43 56.65 -69.97 -28.97
C PHE A 43 57.60 -71.15 -28.75
N VAL A 44 58.15 -71.21 -27.54
CA VAL A 44 59.01 -72.34 -27.12
C VAL A 44 58.16 -73.32 -26.32
N VAL A 45 57.79 -74.43 -26.95
CA VAL A 45 57.05 -75.52 -26.31
C VAL A 45 58.02 -76.36 -25.49
N ARG A 46 57.81 -76.41 -24.18
CA ARG A 46 58.60 -77.20 -23.22
C ARG A 46 57.99 -78.58 -23.03
N ASP A 47 58.85 -79.54 -22.72
CA ASP A 47 58.51 -80.93 -22.42
C ASP A 47 57.68 -81.60 -23.51
N LYS A 48 58.27 -81.62 -24.72
CA LYS A 48 57.67 -82.27 -25.89
C LYS A 48 57.32 -83.74 -25.58
N THR A 49 56.03 -84.06 -25.70
CA THR A 49 55.50 -85.42 -25.59
C THR A 49 55.63 -86.19 -26.93
N LYS A 50 54.99 -87.35 -27.08
CA LYS A 50 55.06 -88.16 -28.30
C LYS A 50 54.45 -87.48 -29.55
N THR A 51 53.74 -86.37 -29.38
CA THR A 51 53.11 -85.63 -30.48
C THR A 51 54.16 -84.92 -31.35
N PRO A 52 54.18 -85.14 -32.68
CA PRO A 52 55.06 -84.41 -33.59
C PRO A 52 54.79 -82.90 -33.60
N LEU A 53 55.85 -82.11 -33.83
CA LEU A 53 55.74 -80.64 -33.89
C LEU A 53 54.84 -80.18 -35.04
N GLU A 54 54.84 -80.92 -36.15
CA GLU A 54 54.03 -80.68 -37.36
C GLU A 54 52.52 -80.60 -37.07
N TYR A 55 52.05 -81.26 -36.00
CA TYR A 55 50.65 -81.18 -35.58
C TYR A 55 50.39 -80.06 -34.57
N LEU A 56 51.39 -79.68 -33.76
CA LEU A 56 51.23 -78.66 -32.71
C LEU A 56 51.34 -77.24 -33.26
N GLU A 57 52.21 -77.04 -34.25
CA GLU A 57 52.43 -75.76 -34.93
C GLU A 57 51.16 -75.18 -35.57
N PRO A 58 50.37 -75.92 -36.38
CA PRO A 58 49.14 -75.38 -36.96
C PRO A 58 48.08 -75.08 -35.90
N ILE A 59 47.98 -75.89 -34.83
CA ILE A 59 47.02 -75.68 -33.74
C ILE A 59 47.33 -74.37 -33.00
N LEU A 60 48.60 -74.14 -32.66
CA LEU A 60 49.02 -72.90 -32.01
C LEU A 60 48.83 -71.68 -32.93
N SER A 61 49.13 -71.83 -34.22
CA SER A 61 48.95 -70.77 -35.21
C SER A 61 47.47 -70.40 -35.37
N GLU A 62 46.58 -71.40 -35.43
CA GLU A 62 45.13 -71.18 -35.50
C GLU A 62 44.60 -70.53 -34.22
N ASP A 63 45.08 -70.96 -33.05
CA ASP A 63 44.71 -70.37 -31.77
C ASP A 63 45.09 -68.88 -31.68
N ILE A 64 46.29 -68.51 -32.12
CA ILE A 64 46.74 -67.10 -32.15
C ILE A 64 45.91 -66.31 -33.16
N GLN A 65 45.58 -66.90 -34.31
CA GLN A 65 44.72 -66.27 -35.30
C GLN A 65 43.29 -66.05 -34.76
N LYS A 66 42.75 -66.99 -33.99
CA LYS A 66 41.46 -66.85 -33.30
C LYS A 66 41.50 -65.71 -32.27
N ILE A 67 42.58 -65.62 -31.48
CA ILE A 67 42.77 -64.53 -30.53
C ILE A 67 42.84 -63.19 -31.28
N TRP A 68 43.61 -63.10 -32.37
CA TRP A 68 43.72 -61.90 -33.20
C TRP A 68 42.38 -61.43 -33.76
N ASN A 69 41.54 -62.36 -34.21
CA ASN A 69 40.21 -62.06 -34.75
C ASN A 69 39.22 -61.63 -33.64
N ALA A 70 39.40 -62.09 -32.40
CA ALA A 70 38.55 -61.76 -31.27
C ALA A 70 38.89 -60.42 -30.58
N VAL A 71 39.98 -59.75 -30.96
CA VAL A 71 40.41 -58.45 -30.43
C VAL A 71 39.65 -57.31 -31.12
N SER A 72 39.22 -56.30 -30.35
CA SER A 72 38.60 -55.08 -30.88
C SER A 72 39.65 -54.14 -31.48
N LYS A 73 39.79 -54.17 -32.82
CA LYS A 73 40.75 -53.37 -33.59
C LYS A 73 40.23 -51.95 -33.89
N PRO A 74 41.07 -50.90 -33.91
CA PRO A 74 40.70 -49.56 -34.39
C PRO A 74 40.29 -49.57 -35.87
N GLU A 75 39.49 -48.60 -36.31
CA GLU A 75 39.00 -48.52 -37.70
C GLU A 75 40.12 -48.56 -38.75
N SER A 76 41.29 -48.00 -38.45
CA SER A 76 42.46 -48.00 -39.35
C SER A 76 43.09 -49.38 -39.60
N HIS A 77 42.79 -50.39 -38.78
CA HIS A 77 43.41 -51.72 -38.84
C HIS A 77 42.40 -52.88 -38.75
N LYS A 78 41.13 -52.61 -39.08
CA LYS A 78 40.02 -53.58 -38.92
C LYS A 78 40.24 -54.87 -39.72
N ASP A 79 40.74 -54.74 -40.95
CA ASP A 79 40.94 -55.85 -41.90
C ASP A 79 42.40 -56.31 -42.02
N THR A 80 43.28 -55.82 -41.15
CA THR A 80 44.71 -56.16 -41.21
C THR A 80 44.96 -57.61 -40.73
N PRO A 81 45.65 -58.44 -41.52
CA PRO A 81 46.02 -59.81 -41.11
C PRO A 81 47.10 -59.81 -40.02
N LEU A 82 47.15 -60.89 -39.24
CA LEU A 82 48.14 -61.08 -38.17
C LEU A 82 49.58 -60.97 -38.69
N SER A 83 49.83 -61.47 -39.90
CA SER A 83 51.15 -61.54 -40.55
C SER A 83 51.79 -60.17 -40.88
N GLU A 84 51.00 -59.08 -40.82
CA GLU A 84 51.50 -57.71 -40.99
C GLU A 84 52.16 -57.19 -39.70
N PHE A 85 51.63 -57.59 -38.53
CA PHE A 85 52.12 -57.16 -37.22
C PHE A 85 53.05 -58.19 -36.56
N PHE A 86 52.84 -59.48 -36.80
CA PHE A 86 53.58 -60.53 -36.13
C PHE A 86 54.05 -61.63 -37.08
N ASN A 87 55.25 -62.14 -36.83
CA ASN A 87 55.70 -63.42 -37.38
C ASN A 87 55.55 -64.48 -36.28
N VAL A 88 54.90 -65.61 -36.55
CA VAL A 88 54.68 -66.66 -35.55
C VAL A 88 55.64 -67.81 -35.86
N GLU A 89 56.51 -68.11 -34.91
CA GLU A 89 57.51 -69.19 -35.01
C GLU A 89 57.33 -70.14 -33.83
N VAL A 90 57.35 -71.45 -34.09
CA VAL A 90 57.17 -72.47 -33.04
C VAL A 90 58.41 -73.36 -32.98
N THR A 91 58.93 -73.58 -31.78
CA THR A 91 60.03 -74.53 -31.53
C THR A 91 59.70 -75.37 -30.31
N ALA A 92 59.97 -76.68 -30.36
CA ALA A 92 59.74 -77.57 -29.24
C ALA A 92 61.06 -78.09 -28.65
N LEU A 93 61.13 -78.11 -27.33
CA LEU A 93 62.23 -78.65 -26.55
C LEU A 93 61.75 -79.89 -25.78
N SER A 94 62.58 -80.94 -25.73
CA SER A 94 62.33 -82.15 -24.96
C SER A 94 62.39 -81.89 -23.45
N SER A 95 61.90 -82.82 -22.63
CA SER A 95 62.01 -82.68 -21.16
C SER A 95 63.48 -82.69 -20.74
N PHE A 96 63.86 -81.69 -19.95
CA PHE A 96 65.22 -81.58 -19.41
C PHE A 96 65.52 -82.72 -18.43
N GLU A 97 64.54 -83.09 -17.60
CA GLU A 97 64.70 -84.12 -16.58
C GLU A 97 64.78 -85.53 -17.18
N GLU A 98 63.99 -85.82 -18.22
CA GLU A 98 63.97 -87.15 -18.85
C GLU A 98 65.03 -87.33 -19.95
N LYS A 99 65.38 -86.25 -20.67
CA LYS A 99 66.21 -86.30 -21.89
C LYS A 99 67.15 -85.09 -21.96
N GLU A 100 68.06 -85.00 -20.99
CA GLU A 100 68.98 -83.86 -20.82
C GLU A 100 69.85 -83.59 -22.06
N ASP A 101 70.48 -84.62 -22.64
CA ASP A 101 71.40 -84.46 -23.77
C ASP A 101 70.68 -83.94 -25.02
N LEU A 102 69.51 -84.49 -25.32
CA LEU A 102 68.66 -84.08 -26.44
C LEU A 102 68.14 -82.65 -26.25
N PHE A 103 67.80 -82.26 -25.02
CA PHE A 103 67.42 -80.90 -24.71
C PHE A 103 68.59 -79.92 -24.94
N LYS A 104 69.79 -80.24 -24.45
CA LYS A 104 70.99 -79.40 -24.67
C LYS A 104 71.30 -79.24 -26.15
N GLU A 105 71.16 -80.31 -26.93
CA GLU A 105 71.32 -80.26 -28.39
C GLU A 105 70.29 -79.33 -29.05
N GLN A 106 69.00 -79.49 -28.73
CA GLN A 106 67.92 -78.65 -29.27
C GLN A 106 68.07 -77.18 -28.86
N VAL A 107 68.52 -76.90 -27.64
CA VAL A 107 68.86 -75.55 -27.19
C VAL A 107 70.04 -74.99 -27.96
N ALA A 108 71.07 -75.80 -28.24
CA ALA A 108 72.19 -75.38 -29.08
C ALA A 108 71.74 -75.07 -30.52
N GLN A 109 70.84 -75.87 -31.10
CA GLN A 109 70.22 -75.61 -32.40
C GLN A 109 69.40 -74.31 -32.39
N LEU A 110 68.60 -74.07 -31.33
CA LEU A 110 67.87 -72.82 -31.17
C LEU A 110 68.82 -71.62 -31.04
N ARG A 111 69.91 -71.76 -30.28
CA ARG A 111 70.96 -70.74 -30.16
C ARG A 111 71.61 -70.43 -31.52
N GLN A 112 71.87 -71.43 -32.35
CA GLN A 112 72.39 -71.23 -33.72
C GLN A 112 71.44 -70.39 -34.57
N ARG A 113 70.12 -70.56 -34.44
CA ARG A 113 69.12 -69.70 -35.12
C ARG A 113 69.22 -68.23 -34.71
N PHE A 114 69.59 -67.94 -33.46
CA PHE A 114 69.77 -66.56 -32.99
C PHE A 114 71.02 -65.88 -33.56
N PHE A 115 72.08 -66.62 -33.88
CA PHE A 115 73.28 -66.04 -34.49
C PHE A 115 73.03 -65.54 -35.92
N ASN A 116 72.14 -66.22 -36.65
CA ASN A 116 71.70 -65.83 -38.00
C ASN A 116 70.40 -65.01 -37.97
N SER A 117 70.00 -64.47 -36.81
CA SER A 117 68.69 -63.81 -36.64
C SER A 117 68.52 -62.51 -37.44
N ILE A 118 69.63 -61.83 -37.77
CA ILE A 118 69.65 -60.49 -38.39
C ILE A 118 69.61 -60.58 -39.93
N SER A 119 69.79 -61.75 -40.53
CA SER A 119 69.68 -61.92 -41.99
C SER A 119 68.22 -61.78 -42.46
N PRO A 120 67.96 -61.33 -43.71
CA PRO A 120 66.61 -61.30 -44.28
C PRO A 120 65.94 -62.69 -44.16
N GLY A 121 64.76 -62.75 -43.54
CA GLY A 121 64.06 -64.01 -43.25
C GLY A 121 64.49 -64.72 -41.94
N GLY A 122 65.40 -64.14 -41.16
CA GLY A 122 65.76 -64.60 -39.82
C GLY A 122 64.79 -64.12 -38.72
N LEU A 123 64.94 -64.65 -37.50
CA LEU A 123 64.07 -64.37 -36.34
C LEU A 123 63.88 -62.87 -36.04
N ALA A 124 64.87 -62.02 -36.35
CA ALA A 124 64.84 -60.57 -36.17
C ALA A 124 65.16 -59.82 -37.48
N GLY A 125 64.81 -60.41 -38.62
CA GLY A 125 65.19 -59.92 -39.95
C GLY A 125 64.44 -58.66 -40.41
N ASP A 126 63.31 -58.30 -39.79
CA ASP A 126 62.60 -57.06 -40.11
C ASP A 126 63.24 -55.86 -39.39
N ARG A 127 63.62 -54.84 -40.17
CA ARG A 127 64.36 -53.67 -39.70
C ARG A 127 63.50 -52.40 -39.66
N GLN A 128 62.18 -52.50 -39.86
CA GLN A 128 61.28 -51.37 -39.69
C GLN A 128 61.18 -50.96 -38.20
N GLY A 129 61.68 -49.78 -37.86
CA GLY A 129 61.61 -49.22 -36.50
C GLY A 129 62.77 -49.59 -35.55
N VAL A 130 63.95 -49.95 -36.08
CA VAL A 130 65.16 -50.21 -35.29
C VAL A 130 65.63 -48.95 -34.57
N VAL A 131 65.78 -49.03 -33.24
CA VAL A 131 66.30 -47.96 -32.40
C VAL A 131 67.80 -48.18 -32.19
N PRO A 132 68.68 -47.17 -32.41
CA PRO A 132 70.09 -47.28 -32.06
C PRO A 132 70.27 -47.64 -30.58
N ALA A 133 71.30 -48.42 -30.24
CA ALA A 133 71.54 -48.84 -28.85
C ALA A 133 71.60 -47.65 -27.87
N ALA A 134 72.18 -46.52 -28.29
CA ALA A 134 72.24 -45.29 -27.50
C ALA A 134 70.86 -44.66 -27.19
N GLY A 135 69.86 -44.87 -28.05
CA GLY A 135 68.50 -44.35 -27.89
C GLY A 135 67.51 -45.33 -27.26
N PHE A 136 67.92 -46.58 -27.01
CA PHE A 136 67.03 -47.62 -26.50
C PHE A 136 66.51 -47.31 -25.10
N SER A 137 67.38 -46.82 -24.20
CA SER A 137 67.00 -46.48 -22.82
C SER A 137 65.90 -45.40 -22.78
N PHE A 138 66.06 -44.34 -23.59
CA PHE A 138 65.07 -43.28 -23.71
C PHE A 138 63.75 -43.80 -24.30
N SER A 139 63.83 -44.60 -25.38
CA SER A 139 62.64 -45.20 -26.00
C SER A 139 61.89 -46.13 -25.03
N ALA A 140 62.60 -46.95 -24.27
CA ALA A 140 62.00 -47.85 -23.28
C ALA A 140 61.32 -47.08 -22.15
N GLN A 141 61.91 -45.96 -21.68
CA GLN A 141 61.29 -45.10 -20.68
C GLN A 141 60.01 -44.43 -21.18
N GLN A 142 59.98 -43.99 -22.45
CA GLN A 142 58.76 -43.42 -23.04
C GLN A 142 57.67 -44.48 -23.20
N ILE A 143 58.02 -45.67 -23.71
CA ILE A 143 57.09 -46.81 -23.82
C ILE A 143 56.51 -47.15 -22.43
N TRP A 144 57.36 -47.24 -21.42
CA TRP A 144 56.93 -47.53 -20.05
C TRP A 144 56.02 -46.44 -19.46
N ARG A 145 56.32 -45.16 -19.72
CA ARG A 145 55.47 -44.04 -19.30
C ARG A 145 54.07 -44.14 -19.91
N VAL A 146 54.00 -44.37 -21.23
CA VAL A 146 52.73 -44.52 -21.95
C VAL A 146 51.92 -45.71 -21.43
N ILE A 147 52.57 -46.84 -21.11
CA ILE A 147 51.91 -48.02 -20.52
C ILE A 147 51.38 -47.69 -19.12
N LYS A 148 52.18 -47.04 -18.27
CA LYS A 148 51.84 -46.76 -16.87
C LYS A 148 50.71 -45.73 -16.73
N GLU A 149 50.65 -44.74 -17.61
CA GLU A 149 49.63 -43.68 -17.57
C GLU A 149 48.29 -44.11 -18.21
N ASN A 150 48.26 -45.27 -18.88
CA ASN A 150 47.07 -45.72 -19.57
C ASN A 150 46.05 -46.34 -18.61
N LYS A 151 44.89 -45.69 -18.47
CA LYS A 151 43.80 -46.12 -17.58
C LYS A 151 43.07 -47.39 -18.06
N ASP A 152 43.15 -47.74 -19.35
CA ASP A 152 42.49 -48.94 -19.89
C ASP A 152 43.19 -50.24 -19.44
N LEU A 153 44.47 -50.13 -19.05
CA LEU A 153 45.26 -51.23 -18.50
C LEU A 153 45.07 -51.40 -16.98
N ASP A 154 44.45 -50.41 -16.32
CA ASP A 154 44.11 -50.47 -14.90
C ASP A 154 42.83 -51.29 -14.72
N LEU A 155 42.93 -52.59 -15.00
CA LEU A 155 41.84 -53.53 -14.80
C LEU A 155 41.69 -53.77 -13.29
N PRO A 156 40.59 -53.35 -12.66
CA PRO A 156 40.37 -53.62 -11.25
C PRO A 156 40.40 -55.14 -11.03
N ALA A 157 40.96 -55.58 -9.91
CA ALA A 157 40.87 -56.99 -9.52
C ALA A 157 39.42 -57.45 -9.62
N HIS A 158 39.16 -58.62 -10.22
CA HIS A 158 37.81 -59.13 -10.49
C HIS A 158 36.84 -59.01 -9.30
N LYS A 159 37.36 -59.14 -8.07
CA LYS A 159 36.63 -58.92 -6.81
C LYS A 159 36.04 -57.50 -6.67
N VAL A 160 36.79 -56.46 -7.03
CA VAL A 160 36.37 -55.04 -6.97
C VAL A 160 35.35 -54.74 -8.06
N MET A 161 35.53 -55.32 -9.26
CA MET A 161 34.57 -55.18 -10.36
C MET A 161 33.21 -55.79 -9.98
N VAL A 162 33.19 -57.03 -9.48
CA VAL A 162 31.95 -57.69 -9.03
C VAL A 162 31.30 -56.93 -7.87
N ALA A 163 32.10 -56.47 -6.89
CA ALA A 163 31.60 -55.65 -5.79
C ALA A 163 30.95 -54.35 -6.29
N THR A 164 31.51 -53.71 -7.32
CA THR A 164 30.99 -52.45 -7.87
C THR A 164 29.62 -52.64 -8.48
N VAL A 165 29.46 -53.67 -9.32
CA VAL A 165 28.16 -53.99 -9.95
C VAL A 165 27.13 -54.37 -8.89
N ARG A 166 27.49 -55.26 -7.94
CA ARG A 166 26.54 -55.70 -6.91
C ARG A 166 26.13 -54.60 -5.94
N CYS A 167 27.08 -53.79 -5.46
CA CYS A 167 26.77 -52.65 -4.58
C CYS A 167 25.90 -51.61 -5.29
N GLU A 168 26.02 -51.47 -6.61
CA GLU A 168 25.18 -50.57 -7.41
C GLU A 168 23.77 -51.13 -7.65
N GLU A 169 23.65 -52.42 -7.95
CA GLU A 169 22.34 -53.10 -8.05
C GLU A 169 21.56 -52.98 -6.74
N ILE A 170 22.20 -53.30 -5.61
CA ILE A 170 21.58 -53.19 -4.28
C ILE A 170 21.17 -51.75 -3.99
N ALA A 171 22.04 -50.76 -4.28
CA ALA A 171 21.69 -49.35 -4.08
C ALA A 171 20.47 -48.92 -4.91
N ASN A 172 20.42 -49.29 -6.19
CA ASN A 172 19.29 -48.96 -7.06
C ASN A 172 18.02 -49.70 -6.62
N GLU A 173 18.13 -50.93 -6.13
CA GLU A 173 17.00 -51.68 -5.58
C GLU A 173 16.43 -50.99 -4.33
N LYS A 174 17.28 -50.57 -3.38
CA LYS A 174 16.84 -49.80 -2.20
C LYS A 174 16.18 -48.49 -2.58
N LEU A 175 16.69 -47.78 -3.58
CA LEU A 175 16.07 -46.56 -4.09
C LEU A 175 14.70 -46.82 -4.73
N HIS A 176 14.56 -47.90 -5.50
CA HIS A 176 13.28 -48.29 -6.07
C HIS A 176 12.27 -48.65 -4.97
N HIS A 177 12.67 -49.44 -3.97
CA HIS A 177 11.81 -49.76 -2.83
C HIS A 177 11.42 -48.53 -2.00
N LEU A 178 12.31 -47.54 -1.88
CA LEU A 178 11.98 -46.25 -1.26
C LEU A 178 10.88 -45.53 -2.05
N SER A 179 10.94 -45.53 -3.38
CA SER A 179 9.92 -44.87 -4.22
C SER A 179 8.53 -45.51 -4.14
N SER A 180 8.46 -46.80 -3.80
CA SER A 180 7.21 -47.56 -3.64
C SER A 180 6.82 -47.78 -2.17
N ASN A 181 7.50 -47.12 -1.23
CA ASN A 181 7.23 -47.28 0.19
C ASN A 181 5.90 -46.60 0.58
N GLU A 182 5.01 -47.34 1.25
CA GLU A 182 3.69 -46.82 1.66
C GLU A 182 3.78 -45.66 2.65
N ASP A 183 4.71 -45.70 3.61
CA ASP A 183 4.90 -44.63 4.60
C ASP A 183 5.43 -43.35 3.93
N TRP A 184 6.31 -43.48 2.92
CA TRP A 184 6.78 -42.34 2.13
C TRP A 184 5.66 -41.74 1.29
N LEU A 185 4.90 -42.56 0.55
CA LEU A 185 3.82 -42.09 -0.30
C LEU A 185 2.72 -41.39 0.53
N ALA A 186 2.39 -41.93 1.70
CA ALA A 186 1.45 -41.29 2.63
C ALA A 186 1.99 -39.97 3.18
N LEU A 187 3.30 -39.88 3.43
CA LEU A 187 3.94 -38.63 3.87
C LEU A 187 3.96 -37.58 2.75
N GLU A 188 4.24 -37.99 1.52
CA GLU A 188 4.25 -37.13 0.34
C GLU A 188 2.85 -36.57 0.04
N GLU A 189 1.82 -37.42 0.08
CA GLU A 189 0.42 -37.01 -0.09
C GLU A 189 -0.01 -36.04 1.03
N ALA A 190 0.35 -36.32 2.29
CA ALA A 190 0.05 -35.42 3.40
C ALA A 190 0.69 -34.03 3.22
N VAL A 191 1.91 -33.97 2.67
CA VAL A 191 2.58 -32.70 2.36
C VAL A 191 1.88 -31.95 1.22
N GLN A 192 1.28 -32.64 0.25
CA GLN A 192 0.48 -31.97 -0.80
C GLN A 192 -0.78 -31.32 -0.23
N CYS A 193 -1.36 -31.90 0.82
CA CYS A 193 -2.55 -31.37 1.47
C CYS A 193 -2.25 -30.20 2.43
N GLY A 194 -1.04 -30.12 3.01
CA GLY A 194 -0.67 -29.01 3.89
C GLY A 194 0.54 -29.25 4.78
N PRO A 195 0.72 -28.42 5.83
CA PRO A 195 1.86 -28.54 6.74
C PRO A 195 1.74 -29.79 7.61
N VAL A 196 2.74 -30.66 7.54
CA VAL A 196 2.80 -31.92 8.31
C VAL A 196 3.76 -31.78 9.48
N SER A 197 3.29 -32.12 10.68
CA SER A 197 4.13 -32.18 11.89
C SER A 197 4.90 -33.50 11.99
N GLY A 198 6.11 -33.44 12.54
CA GLY A 198 7.03 -34.56 12.66
C GLY A 198 7.62 -35.03 11.32
N PHE A 199 7.56 -34.22 10.25
CA PHE A 199 8.03 -34.59 8.91
C PHE A 199 9.50 -35.04 8.95
N GLY A 200 10.37 -34.24 9.55
CA GLY A 200 11.80 -34.52 9.59
C GLY A 200 12.12 -35.83 10.31
N ARG A 201 11.42 -36.11 11.41
CA ARG A 201 11.57 -37.36 12.18
C ARG A 201 11.11 -38.58 11.39
N ARG A 202 9.94 -38.50 10.75
CA ARG A 202 9.36 -39.59 9.94
C ARG A 202 10.22 -39.90 8.74
N LEU A 203 10.61 -38.87 7.98
CA LEU A 203 11.49 -39.01 6.82
C LEU A 203 12.86 -39.57 7.21
N SER A 204 13.45 -39.09 8.30
CA SER A 204 14.74 -39.62 8.79
C SER A 204 14.65 -41.10 9.14
N SER A 205 13.53 -41.56 9.72
CA SER A 205 13.32 -42.97 10.06
C SER A 205 13.17 -43.86 8.82
N ILE A 206 12.47 -43.37 7.79
CA ILE A 206 12.32 -44.08 6.52
C ILE A 206 13.69 -44.22 5.84
N LEU A 207 14.44 -43.12 5.70
CA LEU A 207 15.77 -43.13 5.08
C LEU A 207 16.74 -44.05 5.83
N GLU A 208 16.75 -44.02 7.16
CA GLU A 208 17.62 -44.87 7.99
C GLU A 208 17.33 -46.36 7.79
N THR A 209 16.08 -46.73 7.57
CA THR A 209 15.68 -48.13 7.32
C THR A 209 16.30 -48.64 6.00
N TYR A 210 16.30 -47.82 4.95
CA TYR A 210 16.90 -48.18 3.66
C TYR A 210 18.43 -48.16 3.69
N PHE A 211 19.02 -47.18 4.37
CA PHE A 211 20.47 -47.07 4.50
C PHE A 211 21.06 -48.19 5.37
N SER A 212 20.42 -48.56 6.48
CA SER A 212 20.84 -49.71 7.29
C SER A 212 20.64 -51.04 6.54
N GLY A 213 19.56 -51.19 5.76
CA GLY A 213 19.35 -52.33 4.88
C GLY A 213 20.48 -52.49 3.85
N TYR A 214 20.94 -51.39 3.26
CA TYR A 214 22.10 -51.38 2.36
C TYR A 214 23.40 -51.84 3.04
N ASP A 215 23.65 -51.36 4.27
CA ASP A 215 24.88 -51.73 5.02
C ASP A 215 24.94 -53.21 5.33
N ILE A 216 23.79 -53.81 5.68
CA ILE A 216 23.68 -55.23 5.99
C ILE A 216 23.99 -56.08 4.75
N GLU A 217 23.37 -55.74 3.61
CA GLU A 217 23.54 -56.51 2.37
C GLU A 217 24.92 -56.35 1.74
N THR A 218 25.57 -55.19 1.93
CA THR A 218 26.89 -54.92 1.36
C THR A 218 28.07 -55.20 2.30
N PHE A 219 27.80 -55.73 3.49
CA PHE A 219 28.80 -55.92 4.54
C PHE A 219 30.06 -56.68 4.08
N TYR A 220 29.88 -57.71 3.23
CA TYR A 220 30.94 -58.60 2.78
C TYR A 220 31.75 -58.08 1.56
N PHE A 221 31.34 -56.97 0.95
CA PHE A 221 32.02 -56.38 -0.21
C PHE A 221 33.18 -55.46 0.20
N ASP A 222 33.95 -55.03 -0.81
CA ASP A 222 35.06 -54.10 -0.60
C ASP A 222 34.59 -52.79 0.07
N HIS A 223 35.33 -52.37 1.09
CA HIS A 223 35.00 -51.21 1.91
C HIS A 223 35.00 -49.89 1.10
N GLY A 224 35.93 -49.73 0.16
CA GLY A 224 36.00 -48.54 -0.67
C GLY A 224 34.80 -48.44 -1.60
N VAL A 225 34.46 -49.56 -2.25
CA VAL A 225 33.34 -49.65 -3.18
C VAL A 225 32.00 -49.41 -2.49
N ARG A 226 31.73 -50.12 -1.37
CA ARG A 226 30.45 -50.01 -0.67
C ARG A 226 30.22 -48.60 -0.14
N ASN A 227 31.26 -47.94 0.41
CA ASN A 227 31.11 -46.59 0.95
C ASN A 227 30.89 -45.55 -0.16
N ALA A 228 31.55 -45.73 -1.31
CA ALA A 228 31.33 -44.87 -2.47
C ALA A 228 29.90 -44.99 -3.00
N LYS A 229 29.41 -46.22 -3.14
CA LYS A 229 28.03 -46.49 -3.60
C LYS A 229 26.98 -46.11 -2.55
N ARG A 230 27.27 -46.23 -1.25
CA ARG A 230 26.43 -45.70 -0.16
C ARG A 230 26.22 -44.20 -0.27
N LYS A 231 27.30 -43.42 -0.44
CA LYS A 231 27.19 -41.97 -0.62
C LYS A 231 26.37 -41.60 -1.86
N GLN A 232 26.51 -42.38 -2.94
CA GLN A 232 25.70 -42.20 -4.14
C GLN A 232 24.21 -42.48 -3.88
N LEU A 233 23.89 -43.51 -3.10
CA LEU A 233 22.53 -43.80 -2.65
C LEU A 233 21.98 -42.66 -1.80
N GLU A 234 22.72 -42.21 -0.79
CA GLU A 234 22.33 -41.09 0.07
C GLU A 234 22.01 -39.83 -0.75
N SER A 235 22.88 -39.44 -1.69
CA SER A 235 22.65 -38.30 -2.57
C SER A 235 21.37 -38.47 -3.41
N LYS A 236 21.20 -39.61 -4.08
CA LYS A 236 20.02 -39.86 -4.93
C LYS A 236 18.72 -39.89 -4.13
N SER A 237 18.75 -40.49 -2.94
CA SER A 237 17.59 -40.51 -2.05
C SER A 237 17.24 -39.12 -1.55
N LEU A 238 18.24 -38.30 -1.19
CA LEU A 238 18.01 -36.90 -0.79
C LEU A 238 17.45 -36.06 -1.93
N ASP A 239 17.98 -36.22 -3.15
CA ASP A 239 17.47 -35.53 -4.35
C ASP A 239 16.02 -35.91 -4.66
N PHE A 240 15.65 -37.18 -4.44
CA PHE A 240 14.29 -37.68 -4.65
C PHE A 240 13.28 -37.09 -3.65
N VAL A 241 13.65 -36.96 -2.38
CA VAL A 241 12.73 -36.45 -1.33
C VAL A 241 12.72 -34.92 -1.22
N HIS A 242 13.70 -34.24 -1.84
CA HIS A 242 13.87 -32.80 -1.76
C HIS A 242 12.65 -31.98 -2.24
N PRO A 243 11.96 -32.34 -3.35
CA PRO A 243 10.77 -31.61 -3.79
C PRO A 243 9.65 -31.58 -2.73
N ALA A 244 9.41 -32.69 -2.03
CA ALA A 244 8.43 -32.75 -0.95
C ALA A 244 8.83 -31.83 0.22
N TYR A 245 10.12 -31.81 0.58
CA TYR A 245 10.63 -30.89 1.59
C TYR A 245 10.41 -29.41 1.20
N LEU A 246 10.68 -29.04 -0.06
CA LEU A 246 10.42 -27.67 -0.55
C LEU A 246 8.94 -27.31 -0.53
N ASN A 247 8.05 -28.25 -0.86
CA ASN A 247 6.60 -28.05 -0.76
C ASN A 247 6.17 -27.81 0.70
N LEU A 248 6.66 -28.61 1.64
CA LEU A 248 6.39 -28.43 3.07
C LEU A 248 6.82 -27.04 3.56
N LEU A 249 8.05 -26.59 3.21
CA LEU A 249 8.51 -25.24 3.53
C LEU A 249 7.62 -24.16 2.89
N GLY A 250 7.14 -24.42 1.68
CA GLY A 250 6.15 -23.57 1.01
C GLY A 250 4.86 -23.42 1.81
N HIS A 251 4.33 -24.53 2.35
CA HIS A 251 3.14 -24.53 3.20
C HIS A 251 3.38 -23.82 4.54
N PHE A 252 4.51 -24.03 5.20
CA PHE A 252 4.85 -23.28 6.41
C PHE A 252 4.96 -21.79 6.14
N ARG A 253 5.60 -21.38 5.04
CA ARG A 253 5.66 -19.96 4.64
C ARG A 253 4.28 -19.37 4.43
N PHE A 254 3.43 -20.07 3.69
CA PHE A 254 2.07 -19.61 3.40
C PHE A 254 1.23 -19.48 4.67
N LYS A 255 1.24 -20.51 5.52
CA LYS A 255 0.53 -20.51 6.80
C LYS A 255 1.01 -19.37 7.70
N ALA A 256 2.33 -19.23 7.88
CA ALA A 256 2.90 -18.17 8.71
C ALA A 256 2.52 -16.77 8.20
N LEU A 257 2.45 -16.57 6.88
CA LEU A 257 2.03 -15.30 6.28
C LEU A 257 0.53 -15.02 6.51
N GLU A 258 -0.35 -16.02 6.38
CA GLU A 258 -1.78 -15.85 6.67
C GLU A 258 -2.04 -15.61 8.17
N ASP A 259 -1.31 -16.30 9.04
CA ASP A 259 -1.33 -16.07 10.49
C ASP A 259 -0.83 -14.67 10.84
N PHE A 260 0.19 -14.15 10.12
CA PHE A 260 0.63 -12.75 10.25
C PHE A 260 -0.47 -11.76 9.87
N LYS A 261 -1.13 -11.95 8.71
CA LYS A 261 -2.20 -11.04 8.25
C LYS A 261 -3.36 -10.98 9.24
N SER A 262 -3.85 -12.14 9.67
CA SER A 262 -4.98 -12.22 10.61
C SER A 262 -4.65 -11.61 11.98
N ARG A 263 -3.45 -11.86 12.51
CA ARG A 263 -2.98 -11.25 13.76
C ARG A 263 -2.82 -9.73 13.61
N LEU A 264 -2.25 -9.27 12.50
CA LEU A 264 -2.09 -7.85 12.25
C LEU A 264 -3.45 -7.14 12.23
N GLU A 265 -4.43 -7.70 11.51
CA GLU A 265 -5.80 -7.16 11.51
C GLU A 265 -6.43 -7.15 12.91
N GLN A 266 -6.25 -8.20 13.70
CA GLN A 266 -6.76 -8.28 15.06
C GLN A 266 -6.12 -7.21 15.98
N MET A 267 -4.81 -7.05 15.93
CA MET A 267 -4.07 -6.08 16.77
C MET A 267 -4.41 -4.63 16.39
N LEU A 268 -4.60 -4.37 15.10
CA LEU A 268 -5.06 -3.07 14.61
C LEU A 268 -6.49 -2.75 15.09
N ASN A 269 -7.37 -3.75 15.20
CA ASN A 269 -8.72 -3.56 15.73
C ASN A 269 -8.75 -3.32 17.26
N ILE A 270 -7.75 -3.82 18.00
CA ILE A 270 -7.59 -3.60 19.44
C ILE A 270 -7.10 -2.16 19.74
N GLY A 271 -6.51 -1.50 18.75
CA GLY A 271 -6.02 -0.12 18.87
C GLY A 271 -4.60 -0.02 19.43
N GLU A 272 -3.81 -1.10 19.35
CA GLU A 272 -2.37 -1.03 19.62
C GLU A 272 -1.66 -0.19 18.54
N GLY A 273 -0.52 0.43 18.92
CA GLY A 273 0.29 1.21 17.99
C GLY A 273 0.72 0.39 16.77
N PHE A 274 0.67 1.00 15.57
CA PHE A 274 0.91 0.31 14.30
C PHE A 274 2.27 -0.39 14.23
N ALA A 275 3.36 0.31 14.58
CA ALA A 275 4.71 -0.26 14.58
C ALA A 275 4.85 -1.41 15.59
N ALA A 276 4.34 -1.25 16.81
CA ALA A 276 4.37 -2.29 17.84
C ALA A 276 3.58 -3.55 17.43
N SER A 277 2.42 -3.36 16.79
CA SER A 277 1.59 -4.44 16.25
C SER A 277 2.32 -5.23 15.16
N ILE A 278 3.04 -4.54 14.26
CA ILE A 278 3.84 -5.19 13.21
C ILE A 278 5.01 -5.94 13.82
N CYS A 279 5.77 -5.34 14.74
CA CYS A 279 6.90 -6.00 15.39
C CYS A 279 6.46 -7.29 16.10
N THR A 280 5.42 -7.21 16.94
CA THR A 280 4.89 -8.35 17.69
C THR A 280 4.37 -9.46 16.77
N SER A 281 3.66 -9.08 15.71
CA SER A 281 3.13 -10.04 14.73
C SER A 281 4.25 -10.68 13.91
N THR A 282 5.29 -9.91 13.56
CA THR A 282 6.46 -10.40 12.82
C THR A 282 7.27 -11.37 13.66
N GLU A 283 7.55 -11.04 14.93
CA GLU A 283 8.26 -11.92 15.86
C GLU A 283 7.52 -13.24 16.07
N SER A 284 6.21 -13.17 16.27
CA SER A 284 5.37 -14.37 16.43
C SER A 284 5.38 -15.24 15.17
N CYS A 285 5.24 -14.63 13.99
CA CYS A 285 5.30 -15.31 12.69
C CYS A 285 6.67 -15.97 12.45
N MET A 286 7.76 -15.26 12.75
CA MET A 286 9.12 -15.81 12.64
C MET A 286 9.33 -17.00 13.56
N LEU A 287 8.83 -16.92 14.80
CA LEU A 287 8.95 -17.99 15.78
C LEU A 287 8.16 -19.24 15.36
N GLU A 288 6.95 -19.08 14.82
CA GLU A 288 6.16 -20.19 14.28
C GLU A 288 6.83 -20.84 13.06
N PHE A 289 7.42 -20.03 12.17
CA PHE A 289 8.18 -20.54 11.04
C PHE A 289 9.44 -21.29 11.49
N ASP A 290 10.20 -20.74 12.44
CA ASP A 290 11.41 -21.37 12.98
C ASP A 290 11.11 -22.69 13.70
N GLN A 291 9.96 -22.78 14.39
CA GLN A 291 9.47 -24.04 14.98
C GLN A 291 9.12 -25.08 13.90
N GLY A 292 8.40 -24.67 12.85
CA GLY A 292 8.09 -25.55 11.71
C GLY A 292 9.33 -26.03 10.97
N TYR A 293 10.33 -25.15 10.82
CA TYR A 293 11.62 -25.51 10.23
C TYR A 293 12.41 -26.51 11.08
N ALA A 294 12.48 -26.29 12.40
CA ALA A 294 13.16 -27.20 13.31
C ALA A 294 12.53 -28.62 13.30
N ASP A 295 11.22 -28.71 13.10
CA ASP A 295 10.49 -29.98 12.97
C ASP A 295 10.70 -30.67 11.60
N ALA A 296 10.95 -29.89 10.54
CA ALA A 296 11.25 -30.38 9.20
C ALA A 296 12.71 -30.84 9.00
N ALA A 297 13.61 -30.53 9.93
CA ALA A 297 15.02 -30.89 9.85
C ALA A 297 15.22 -32.42 9.86
N ILE A 298 16.01 -32.92 8.90
CA ILE A 298 16.36 -34.35 8.81
C ILE A 298 17.78 -34.60 9.33
N LYS A 299 18.03 -35.81 9.84
CA LYS A 299 19.36 -36.18 10.35
C LYS A 299 20.41 -36.32 9.24
N GLN A 300 19.97 -36.71 8.05
CA GLN A 300 20.83 -37.11 6.93
C GLN A 300 21.27 -35.93 6.05
N ALA A 301 20.66 -34.75 6.17
CA ALA A 301 21.08 -33.56 5.41
C ALA A 301 20.85 -32.27 6.19
N ASN A 302 21.74 -31.29 5.98
CA ASN A 302 21.58 -29.93 6.46
C ASN A 302 21.11 -29.04 5.30
N TRP A 303 19.80 -29.01 5.06
CA TRP A 303 19.22 -28.18 4.00
C TRP A 303 19.08 -26.72 4.44
N ASP A 304 19.64 -25.82 3.64
CA ASP A 304 19.60 -24.39 3.88
C ASP A 304 18.20 -23.81 3.61
N ALA A 305 17.53 -23.32 4.66
CA ALA A 305 16.24 -22.64 4.58
C ALA A 305 16.36 -21.10 4.59
N SER A 306 17.58 -20.54 4.61
CA SER A 306 17.80 -19.09 4.65
C SER A 306 17.03 -18.36 3.56
N LYS A 307 17.06 -18.88 2.33
CA LYS A 307 16.35 -18.31 1.18
C LYS A 307 14.83 -18.26 1.37
N VAL A 308 14.25 -19.27 2.02
CA VAL A 308 12.80 -19.32 2.29
C VAL A 308 12.43 -18.35 3.40
N LYS A 309 13.26 -18.25 4.45
CA LYS A 309 13.10 -17.29 5.54
C LYS A 309 13.23 -15.84 5.04
N GLU A 310 14.25 -15.54 4.24
CA GLU A 310 14.42 -14.24 3.59
C GLU A 310 13.24 -13.88 2.68
N LYS A 311 12.66 -14.86 2.00
CA LYS A 311 11.44 -14.66 1.20
C LYS A 311 10.25 -14.33 2.10
N LEU A 312 10.06 -15.05 3.19
CA LEU A 312 9.00 -14.77 4.17
C LEU A 312 9.15 -13.35 4.75
N CYS A 313 10.36 -12.94 5.16
CA CYS A 313 10.60 -11.58 5.65
C CYS A 313 10.26 -10.52 4.60
N ARG A 314 10.60 -10.75 3.33
CA ARG A 314 10.22 -9.84 2.23
C ARG A 314 8.71 -9.77 2.01
N ASP A 315 8.02 -10.91 2.04
CA ASP A 315 6.57 -10.99 1.87
C ASP A 315 5.84 -10.27 3.04
N ILE A 316 6.33 -10.43 4.28
CA ILE A 316 5.83 -9.74 5.47
C ILE A 316 6.05 -8.22 5.36
N ASN A 317 7.27 -7.80 5.04
CA ASN A 317 7.59 -6.37 4.90
C ASN A 317 6.77 -5.71 3.78
N ALA A 318 6.59 -6.40 2.65
CA ALA A 318 5.76 -5.89 1.56
C ALA A 318 4.28 -5.74 1.98
N HIS A 319 3.74 -6.72 2.73
CA HIS A 319 2.38 -6.61 3.25
C HIS A 319 2.27 -5.49 4.30
N ALA A 320 3.23 -5.39 5.22
CA ALA A 320 3.29 -4.35 6.23
C ALA A 320 3.28 -2.94 5.62
N LEU A 321 4.10 -2.69 4.59
CA LEU A 321 4.12 -1.43 3.84
C LEU A 321 2.78 -1.17 3.14
N SER A 322 2.18 -2.19 2.49
CA SER A 322 0.88 -2.04 1.85
C SER A 322 -0.23 -1.68 2.84
N VAL A 323 -0.23 -2.27 4.04
CA VAL A 323 -1.20 -1.94 5.10
C VAL A 323 -0.92 -0.55 5.68
N GLN A 324 0.36 -0.18 5.82
CA GLN A 324 0.78 1.15 6.26
C GLN A 324 0.24 2.23 5.33
N ASP A 325 0.47 2.10 4.02
CA ASP A 325 0.01 3.05 3.00
C ASP A 325 -1.51 3.16 2.97
N ALA A 326 -2.23 2.03 3.07
CA ALA A 326 -3.69 2.02 3.11
C ALA A 326 -4.23 2.74 4.34
N LYS A 327 -3.65 2.49 5.52
CA LYS A 327 -4.06 3.11 6.78
C LYS A 327 -3.72 4.59 6.85
N LEU A 328 -2.54 4.99 6.36
CA LEU A 328 -2.17 6.40 6.25
C LEU A 328 -3.10 7.14 5.30
N SER A 329 -3.46 6.54 4.16
CA SER A 329 -4.42 7.12 3.22
C SER A 329 -5.81 7.29 3.84
N GLU A 330 -6.27 6.28 4.59
CA GLU A 330 -7.53 6.34 5.34
C GLU A 330 -7.53 7.48 6.37
N LEU A 331 -6.44 7.62 7.13
CA LEU A 331 -6.26 8.69 8.11
C LEU A 331 -6.24 10.07 7.43
N VAL A 332 -5.47 10.25 6.35
CA VAL A 332 -5.43 11.51 5.59
C VAL A 332 -6.83 11.92 5.15
N VAL A 333 -7.60 11.02 4.52
CA VAL A 333 -8.95 11.32 4.06
C VAL A 333 -9.90 11.66 5.22
N SER A 334 -9.78 10.97 6.35
CA SER A 334 -10.57 11.25 7.55
C SER A 334 -10.31 12.65 8.11
N TYR A 335 -9.04 13.02 8.29
CA TYR A 335 -8.64 14.34 8.78
C TYR A 335 -8.94 15.45 7.77
N GLU A 336 -8.75 15.21 6.47
CA GLU A 336 -9.16 16.15 5.40
C GLU A 336 -10.67 16.40 5.46
N LYS A 337 -11.49 15.36 5.61
CA LYS A 337 -12.94 15.50 5.71
C LYS A 337 -13.36 16.28 6.96
N GLN A 338 -12.78 15.95 8.12
CA GLN A 338 -13.04 16.66 9.37
C GLN A 338 -12.64 18.13 9.26
N LEU A 339 -11.45 18.41 8.75
CA LEU A 339 -10.95 19.76 8.54
C LEU A 339 -11.81 20.54 7.53
N GLY A 340 -12.25 19.87 6.46
CA GLY A 340 -13.16 20.42 5.48
C GLY A 340 -14.48 20.87 6.09
N GLN A 341 -15.09 20.05 6.95
CA GLN A 341 -16.32 20.37 7.66
C GLN A 341 -16.13 21.52 8.67
N SER A 342 -15.07 21.45 9.49
CA SER A 342 -14.76 22.48 10.49
C SER A 342 -14.41 23.84 9.88
N LEU A 343 -13.91 23.88 8.65
CA LEU A 343 -13.63 25.14 7.95
C LEU A 343 -14.81 25.63 7.10
N SER A 344 -15.59 24.75 6.48
CA SER A 344 -16.61 25.17 5.50
C SER A 344 -17.73 26.01 6.08
N GLU A 345 -18.35 25.56 7.18
CA GLU A 345 -19.51 26.25 7.76
C GLU A 345 -19.12 27.59 8.40
N PRO A 346 -18.04 27.68 9.19
CA PRO A 346 -17.68 28.96 9.80
C PRO A 346 -17.19 29.96 8.75
N VAL A 347 -16.52 29.52 7.68
CA VAL A 347 -16.12 30.42 6.60
C VAL A 347 -17.34 31.02 5.88
N GLU A 348 -18.36 30.22 5.58
CA GLU A 348 -19.62 30.70 5.00
C GLU A 348 -20.30 31.73 5.92
N SER A 349 -20.39 31.43 7.22
CA SER A 349 -20.98 32.35 8.20
C SER A 349 -20.23 33.69 8.32
N LEU A 350 -18.90 33.69 8.16
CA LEU A 350 -18.09 34.90 8.20
C LEU A 350 -18.32 35.76 6.95
N PHE A 351 -18.66 35.15 5.81
CA PHE A 351 -19.01 35.87 4.59
C PHE A 351 -20.45 36.44 4.60
N ASP A 352 -21.34 35.97 5.47
CA ASP A 352 -22.72 36.49 5.56
C ASP A 352 -22.79 37.99 5.87
N ASN A 353 -21.95 38.46 6.80
CA ASN A 353 -21.92 39.86 7.24
C ASN A 353 -20.79 40.68 6.60
N ALA A 354 -19.96 40.06 5.75
CA ALA A 354 -18.68 40.50 5.21
C ALA A 354 -18.28 41.96 5.57
N GLY A 355 -17.57 42.09 6.69
CA GLY A 355 -16.96 43.35 7.15
C GLY A 355 -15.46 43.44 6.82
N ARG A 356 -14.83 44.56 7.20
CA ARG A 356 -13.38 44.78 6.99
C ARG A 356 -12.50 43.72 7.67
N ASP A 357 -12.96 43.15 8.79
CA ASP A 357 -12.22 42.16 9.59
C ASP A 357 -12.48 40.70 9.18
N THR A 358 -13.25 40.46 8.12
CA THR A 358 -13.64 39.10 7.67
C THR A 358 -12.42 38.23 7.38
N TRP A 359 -11.49 38.72 6.56
CA TRP A 359 -10.26 37.99 6.24
C TRP A 359 -9.32 37.82 7.43
N ALA A 360 -9.32 38.74 8.40
CA ALA A 360 -8.56 38.58 9.64
C ALA A 360 -9.13 37.45 10.51
N SER A 361 -10.46 37.36 10.57
CA SER A 361 -11.18 36.30 11.29
C SER A 361 -11.00 34.94 10.61
N ILE A 362 -11.07 34.88 9.28
CA ILE A 362 -10.79 33.67 8.49
C ILE A 362 -9.35 33.19 8.70
N ARG A 363 -8.36 34.09 8.74
CA ARG A 363 -6.97 33.70 9.04
C ARG A 363 -6.82 33.09 10.42
N LYS A 364 -7.41 33.72 11.45
CA LYS A 364 -7.38 33.19 12.83
C LYS A 364 -8.03 31.80 12.91
N LEU A 365 -9.18 31.63 12.24
CA LEU A 365 -9.87 30.34 12.15
C LEU A 365 -8.99 29.29 11.46
N LEU A 366 -8.46 29.61 10.27
CA LEU A 366 -7.58 28.71 9.51
C LEU A 366 -6.37 28.29 10.34
N THR A 367 -5.66 29.23 10.97
CA THR A 367 -4.49 28.88 11.80
C THR A 367 -4.86 28.02 13.00
N ARG A 368 -6.01 28.27 13.64
CA ARG A 368 -6.46 27.49 14.80
C ARG A 368 -6.87 26.08 14.41
N GLU A 369 -7.80 25.92 13.47
CA GLU A 369 -8.33 24.61 13.07
C GLU A 369 -7.25 23.76 12.37
N THR A 370 -6.43 24.36 11.51
CA THR A 370 -5.29 23.65 10.91
C THR A 370 -4.24 23.28 11.96
N GLY A 371 -3.99 24.13 12.96
CA GLY A 371 -3.07 23.82 14.06
C GLY A 371 -3.52 22.63 14.89
N ILE A 372 -4.82 22.58 15.24
CA ILE A 372 -5.43 21.45 15.96
C ILE A 372 -5.32 20.18 15.12
N ALA A 373 -5.79 20.20 13.87
CA ALA A 373 -5.75 19.04 12.98
C ALA A 373 -4.32 18.53 12.73
N VAL A 374 -3.34 19.42 12.54
CA VAL A 374 -1.92 19.06 12.38
C VAL A 374 -1.37 18.41 13.66
N SER A 375 -1.74 18.90 14.84
CA SER A 375 -1.26 18.33 16.11
C SER A 375 -1.85 16.94 16.38
N GLU A 376 -3.16 16.75 16.13
CA GLU A 376 -3.84 15.47 16.30
C GLU A 376 -3.36 14.45 15.25
N PHE A 377 -3.22 14.88 13.99
CA PHE A 377 -2.71 14.04 12.91
C PHE A 377 -1.24 13.64 13.14
N SER A 378 -0.39 14.56 13.62
CA SER A 378 0.99 14.24 14.00
C SER A 378 1.05 13.24 15.15
N ALA A 379 0.15 13.33 16.13
CA ALA A 379 0.07 12.35 17.22
C ALA A 379 -0.39 10.97 16.70
N ALA A 380 -1.38 10.94 15.80
CA ALA A 380 -1.88 9.70 15.20
C ALA A 380 -0.83 9.01 14.31
N ILE A 381 -0.02 9.76 13.57
CA ILE A 381 1.02 9.19 12.70
C ILE A 381 2.27 8.75 13.50
N SER A 382 2.47 9.27 14.72
CA SER A 382 3.65 8.91 15.52
C SER A 382 3.81 7.41 15.77
N SER A 383 2.70 6.66 15.81
CA SER A 383 2.71 5.20 15.98
C SER A 383 3.20 4.42 14.76
N PHE A 384 3.37 5.07 13.60
CA PHE A 384 3.77 4.45 12.34
C PHE A 384 5.28 4.52 12.08
N GLU A 385 6.06 5.19 12.92
CA GLU A 385 7.53 5.31 12.83
C GLU A 385 8.03 5.72 11.43
N LEU A 386 7.34 6.67 10.79
CA LEU A 386 7.72 7.17 9.47
C LEU A 386 8.98 8.04 9.51
N ASP A 387 9.61 8.19 8.35
CA ASP A 387 10.73 9.12 8.20
C ASP A 387 10.26 10.57 8.36
N GLN A 388 11.13 11.39 8.94
CA GLN A 388 10.84 12.79 9.25
C GLN A 388 10.42 13.59 8.00
N SER A 389 10.96 13.28 6.82
CA SER A 389 10.67 14.01 5.59
C SER A 389 9.28 13.71 5.03
N THR A 390 8.83 12.45 5.15
CA THR A 390 7.47 12.04 4.77
C THR A 390 6.45 12.62 5.75
N VAL A 391 6.73 12.61 7.05
CA VAL A 391 5.85 13.27 8.04
C VAL A 391 5.71 14.75 7.71
N GLU A 392 6.81 15.47 7.49
CA GLU A 392 6.78 16.89 7.15
C GLU A 392 5.99 17.17 5.86
N LYS A 393 6.14 16.32 4.84
CA LYS A 393 5.38 16.40 3.60
C LYS A 393 3.88 16.22 3.82
N MET A 394 3.47 15.17 4.55
CA MET A 394 2.05 14.92 4.85
C MET A 394 1.42 16.06 5.67
N LEU A 395 2.16 16.62 6.63
CA LEU A 395 1.72 17.79 7.39
C LEU A 395 1.57 19.04 6.51
N GLN A 396 2.45 19.20 5.52
CA GLN A 396 2.36 20.30 4.56
C GLN A 396 1.17 20.11 3.61
N ASP A 397 0.94 18.90 3.11
CA ASP A 397 -0.20 18.56 2.25
C ASP A 397 -1.53 18.85 2.98
N LEU A 398 -1.63 18.52 4.27
CA LEU A 398 -2.82 18.84 5.09
C LEU A 398 -3.03 20.36 5.26
N LYS A 399 -1.95 21.14 5.43
CA LYS A 399 -2.03 22.62 5.49
C LYS A 399 -2.46 23.21 4.16
N ASP A 400 -1.96 22.66 3.06
CA ASP A 400 -2.32 23.09 1.71
C ASP A 400 -3.76 22.71 1.37
N TYR A 401 -4.23 21.54 1.82
CA TYR A 401 -5.65 21.16 1.77
C TYR A 401 -6.53 22.17 2.50
N ALA A 402 -6.18 22.53 3.74
CA ALA A 402 -6.92 23.52 4.52
C ALA A 402 -7.04 24.87 3.79
N ARG A 403 -5.93 25.33 3.20
CA ARG A 403 -5.90 26.55 2.37
C ARG A 403 -6.83 26.39 1.16
N ASN A 404 -6.74 25.29 0.44
CA ASN A 404 -7.57 25.01 -0.73
C ASN A 404 -9.08 24.98 -0.41
N VAL A 405 -9.48 24.44 0.75
CA VAL A 405 -10.87 24.46 1.22
C VAL A 405 -11.36 25.90 1.37
N VAL A 406 -10.58 26.76 2.04
CA VAL A 406 -10.93 28.18 2.21
C VAL A 406 -10.99 28.90 0.86
N GLU A 407 -10.03 28.67 -0.03
CA GLU A 407 -10.04 29.27 -1.37
C GLU A 407 -11.26 28.83 -2.20
N LYS A 408 -11.62 27.55 -2.14
CA LYS A 408 -12.81 27.02 -2.81
C LYS A 408 -14.08 27.66 -2.25
N LYS A 409 -14.22 27.72 -0.92
CA LYS A 409 -15.39 28.31 -0.26
C LYS A 409 -15.50 29.82 -0.52
N ALA A 410 -14.39 30.53 -0.49
CA ALA A 410 -14.37 31.95 -0.86
C ALA A 410 -14.82 32.18 -2.32
N ARG A 411 -14.46 31.27 -3.24
CA ARG A 411 -14.92 31.34 -4.64
C ARG A 411 -16.41 31.06 -4.79
N GLU A 412 -16.94 30.09 -4.03
CA GLU A 412 -18.38 29.81 -3.97
C GLU A 412 -19.16 31.03 -3.45
N GLU A 413 -18.70 31.66 -2.37
CA GLU A 413 -19.35 32.86 -1.80
C GLU A 413 -19.21 34.10 -2.69
N ALA A 414 -18.07 34.28 -3.37
CA ALA A 414 -17.92 35.35 -4.36
C ALA A 414 -18.90 35.20 -5.54
N GLY A 415 -19.28 33.97 -5.91
CA GLY A 415 -20.35 33.72 -6.89
C GLY A 415 -21.73 34.22 -6.45
N LYS A 416 -21.98 34.27 -5.13
CA LYS A 416 -23.24 34.74 -4.52
C LYS A 416 -23.23 36.25 -4.21
N VAL A 417 -22.16 36.97 -4.56
CA VAL A 417 -21.93 38.37 -4.14
C VAL A 417 -23.10 39.31 -4.43
N LEU A 418 -23.75 39.17 -5.59
CA LEU A 418 -24.87 40.05 -5.97
C LEU A 418 -26.05 39.94 -4.99
N ILE A 419 -26.38 38.71 -4.57
CA ILE A 419 -27.45 38.43 -3.62
C ILE A 419 -27.09 39.05 -2.27
N ARG A 420 -25.86 38.80 -1.80
CA ARG A 420 -25.34 39.36 -0.54
C ARG A 420 -25.34 40.89 -0.53
N MET A 421 -24.96 41.51 -1.65
CA MET A 421 -24.99 42.97 -1.80
C MET A 421 -26.41 43.52 -1.69
N LYS A 422 -27.41 42.83 -2.24
CA LYS A 422 -28.83 43.19 -2.15
C LYS A 422 -29.38 43.00 -0.74
N ASP A 423 -29.03 41.92 -0.07
CA ASP A 423 -29.43 41.68 1.32
C ASP A 423 -28.84 42.77 2.23
N ARG A 424 -27.56 43.09 2.05
CA ARG A 424 -26.90 44.19 2.77
C ARG A 424 -27.50 45.55 2.46
N PHE A 425 -27.86 45.80 1.20
CA PHE A 425 -28.56 47.02 0.79
C PHE A 425 -29.91 47.13 1.49
N SER A 426 -30.71 46.05 1.45
CA SER A 426 -32.04 46.01 2.03
C SER A 426 -31.95 46.17 3.55
N ALA A 427 -31.04 45.47 4.23
CA ALA A 427 -30.82 45.62 5.66
C ALA A 427 -30.57 47.07 6.07
N VAL A 428 -29.70 47.79 5.35
CA VAL A 428 -29.36 49.20 5.66
C VAL A 428 -30.42 50.20 5.16
N PHE A 429 -31.09 49.90 4.06
CA PHE A 429 -32.06 50.81 3.43
C PHE A 429 -33.45 50.71 4.07
N SER A 430 -33.91 49.50 4.36
CA SER A 430 -35.25 49.24 4.89
C SER A 430 -35.31 49.24 6.41
N HIS A 431 -34.19 49.31 7.12
CA HIS A 431 -34.18 49.39 8.58
C HIS A 431 -33.55 50.71 9.08
N ASP A 432 -33.93 51.12 10.27
CA ASP A 432 -33.27 52.19 11.01
C ASP A 432 -32.09 51.67 11.86
N ASN A 433 -31.47 52.55 12.62
CA ASN A 433 -30.32 52.19 13.45
C ASN A 433 -30.68 51.22 14.59
N ASP A 434 -31.97 51.09 14.92
CA ASP A 434 -32.51 50.19 15.95
C ASP A 434 -33.00 48.87 15.34
N SER A 435 -32.69 48.61 14.06
CA SER A 435 -33.11 47.43 13.28
C SER A 435 -34.64 47.32 13.09
N MET A 436 -35.38 48.42 13.26
CA MET A 436 -36.81 48.45 12.99
C MET A 436 -37.08 48.81 11.53
N PRO A 437 -38.11 48.24 10.89
CA PRO A 437 -38.49 48.59 9.53
C PRO A 437 -38.77 50.10 9.39
N ARG A 438 -38.07 50.74 8.47
CA ARG A 438 -38.11 52.18 8.24
C ARG A 438 -39.44 52.58 7.58
N VAL A 439 -40.09 53.59 8.15
CA VAL A 439 -41.35 54.14 7.63
C VAL A 439 -41.09 55.52 7.04
N TRP A 440 -41.43 55.70 5.75
CA TRP A 440 -41.15 56.90 4.96
C TRP A 440 -42.02 58.11 5.33
N THR A 441 -41.80 58.69 6.51
CA THR A 441 -42.61 59.77 7.12
C THR A 441 -42.26 61.19 6.65
N GLY A 442 -41.44 61.33 5.59
CA GLY A 442 -41.09 62.63 4.99
C GLY A 442 -39.92 63.40 5.61
N LYS A 443 -39.47 63.04 6.83
CA LYS A 443 -38.33 63.67 7.53
C LYS A 443 -36.97 63.09 7.13
N GLU A 444 -36.97 61.94 6.49
CA GLU A 444 -35.77 61.17 6.14
C GLU A 444 -35.23 61.58 4.77
N ASP A 445 -33.91 61.78 4.67
CA ASP A 445 -33.26 62.03 3.38
C ASP A 445 -32.91 60.70 2.69
N ILE A 446 -33.82 60.27 1.82
CA ILE A 446 -33.68 59.05 1.01
C ILE A 446 -32.35 59.03 0.23
N LYS A 447 -31.82 60.19 -0.20
CA LYS A 447 -30.56 60.23 -0.96
C LYS A 447 -29.37 59.87 -0.09
N THR A 448 -29.32 60.37 1.15
CA THR A 448 -28.24 60.03 2.09
C THR A 448 -28.30 58.56 2.52
N ILE A 449 -29.50 58.05 2.77
CA ILE A 449 -29.74 56.64 3.13
C ILE A 449 -29.36 55.72 1.97
N THR A 450 -29.76 56.07 0.74
CA THR A 450 -29.37 55.32 -0.47
C THR A 450 -27.85 55.34 -0.66
N LYS A 451 -27.20 56.49 -0.43
CA LYS A 451 -25.74 56.59 -0.51
C LYS A 451 -25.08 55.71 0.55
N GLY A 452 -25.56 55.73 1.79
CA GLY A 452 -25.08 54.87 2.89
C GLY A 452 -25.25 53.37 2.59
N ALA A 453 -26.42 52.96 2.12
CA ALA A 453 -26.70 51.58 1.74
C ALA A 453 -25.82 51.11 0.56
N ARG A 454 -25.62 51.97 -0.45
CA ARG A 454 -24.70 51.70 -1.57
C ARG A 454 -23.24 51.58 -1.11
N THR A 455 -22.79 52.44 -0.19
CA THR A 455 -21.43 52.32 0.37
C THR A 455 -21.25 51.03 1.17
N ALA A 456 -22.26 50.61 1.94
CA ALA A 456 -22.22 49.36 2.69
C ALA A 456 -22.15 48.14 1.75
N SER A 457 -22.98 48.10 0.70
CA SER A 457 -22.91 47.01 -0.30
C SER A 457 -21.61 47.02 -1.10
N LEU A 458 -21.00 48.18 -1.37
CA LEU A 458 -19.72 48.27 -2.06
C LEU A 458 -18.55 47.82 -1.18
N SER A 459 -18.60 48.08 0.13
CA SER A 459 -17.63 47.54 1.09
C SER A 459 -17.66 46.01 1.16
N LEU A 460 -18.84 45.41 0.99
CA LEU A 460 -18.99 43.95 0.91
C LEU A 460 -18.36 43.40 -0.39
N LEU A 461 -18.59 44.08 -1.52
CA LEU A 461 -17.95 43.72 -2.79
C LEU A 461 -16.41 43.78 -2.68
N SER A 462 -15.84 44.82 -2.05
CA SER A 462 -14.39 44.98 -1.92
C SER A 462 -13.71 43.87 -1.13
N VAL A 463 -14.41 43.30 -0.14
CA VAL A 463 -13.97 42.14 0.64
C VAL A 463 -13.99 40.86 -0.20
N MET A 464 -14.96 40.71 -1.11
CA MET A 464 -15.16 39.50 -1.93
C MET A 464 -14.37 39.49 -3.26
N VAL A 465 -13.71 40.60 -3.65
CA VAL A 465 -12.95 40.68 -4.92
C VAL A 465 -11.71 39.78 -4.93
N ALA A 466 -11.01 39.66 -3.81
CA ALA A 466 -9.74 38.94 -3.73
C ALA A 466 -9.55 38.23 -2.38
N ILE A 467 -8.91 37.07 -2.43
CA ILE A 467 -8.49 36.28 -1.27
C ILE A 467 -7.31 36.99 -0.59
N ARG A 468 -7.45 37.32 0.70
CA ARG A 468 -6.43 38.04 1.49
C ARG A 468 -5.90 37.20 2.65
N LEU A 469 -5.26 36.07 2.34
CA LEU A 469 -4.66 35.19 3.34
C LEU A 469 -3.27 35.67 3.81
N ASP A 470 -2.58 36.52 3.05
CA ASP A 470 -1.20 36.98 3.36
C ASP A 470 -1.12 38.27 4.20
N GLY A 471 -2.25 38.76 4.70
CA GLY A 471 -2.29 39.87 5.67
C GLY A 471 -2.05 41.29 5.11
N LYS A 472 -1.80 41.46 3.81
CA LYS A 472 -1.64 42.79 3.19
C LYS A 472 -3.01 43.49 2.99
N PRO A 473 -3.21 44.72 3.49
CA PRO A 473 -4.42 45.49 3.18
C PRO A 473 -4.37 45.91 1.70
N GLY A 474 -5.39 45.55 0.93
CA GLY A 474 -5.45 45.87 -0.49
C GLY A 474 -6.01 47.26 -0.74
N GLU A 475 -5.33 48.05 -1.58
CA GLU A 475 -5.78 49.35 -2.12
C GLU A 475 -7.04 49.25 -3.02
N ILE A 476 -7.49 48.02 -3.29
CA ILE A 476 -8.68 47.68 -4.09
C ILE A 476 -9.94 48.40 -3.60
N GLU A 477 -10.09 48.58 -2.28
CA GLU A 477 -11.23 49.31 -1.72
C GLU A 477 -11.24 50.76 -2.24
N ASN A 478 -10.13 51.48 -2.15
CA ASN A 478 -10.03 52.87 -2.61
C ASN A 478 -10.29 53.01 -4.12
N ILE A 479 -9.83 52.05 -4.93
CA ILE A 479 -10.05 52.03 -6.38
C ILE A 479 -11.53 51.79 -6.73
N LEU A 480 -12.19 50.85 -6.05
CA LEU A 480 -13.62 50.58 -6.25
C LEU A 480 -14.48 51.77 -5.83
N PHE A 481 -14.21 52.36 -4.67
CA PHE A 481 -14.97 53.50 -4.17
C PHE A 481 -14.81 54.74 -5.07
N SER A 482 -13.59 55.08 -5.51
CA SER A 482 -13.35 56.23 -6.40
C SER A 482 -13.97 56.04 -7.80
N SER A 483 -13.89 54.84 -8.38
CA SER A 483 -14.40 54.58 -9.73
C SER A 483 -15.94 54.42 -9.79
N LEU A 484 -16.55 53.74 -8.82
CA LEU A 484 -17.96 53.30 -8.92
C LEU A 484 -18.98 54.22 -8.23
N MET A 485 -18.56 55.04 -7.26
CA MET A 485 -19.42 56.02 -6.58
C MET A 485 -19.30 57.42 -7.18
N GLU A 486 -18.08 57.87 -7.49
CA GLU A 486 -17.79 59.26 -7.87
C GLU A 486 -18.01 59.55 -9.36
N GLY A 487 -17.85 58.54 -10.23
CA GLY A 487 -18.07 58.64 -11.68
C GLY A 487 -19.52 58.89 -12.13
N THR A 488 -20.47 59.06 -11.20
CA THR A 488 -21.88 59.33 -11.53
C THR A 488 -22.24 60.83 -11.50
N VAL A 489 -21.37 61.70 -10.96
CA VAL A 489 -21.70 63.14 -10.80
C VAL A 489 -21.39 63.95 -12.07
N THR A 490 -20.55 63.46 -12.97
CA THR A 490 -20.08 64.20 -14.17
C THR A 490 -20.78 63.85 -15.48
N ALA A 491 -21.83 63.01 -15.47
CA ALA A 491 -22.58 62.67 -16.69
C ALA A 491 -23.60 63.73 -17.12
N VAL A 492 -23.77 64.84 -16.36
CA VAL A 492 -24.65 65.96 -16.72
C VAL A 492 -23.90 67.29 -16.59
N SER A 493 -22.75 67.43 -17.25
CA SER A 493 -22.29 68.73 -17.73
C SER A 493 -21.30 68.52 -18.87
N SER A 494 -21.76 68.80 -20.08
CA SER A 494 -20.90 68.98 -21.24
C SER A 494 -19.94 70.14 -21.00
N VAL A 495 -18.64 69.91 -21.20
CA VAL A 495 -17.68 70.70 -22.00
C VAL A 495 -16.24 70.53 -21.47
N ASP A 496 -15.37 70.19 -22.43
CA ASP A 496 -13.91 70.38 -22.52
C ASP A 496 -12.88 69.31 -22.14
N ARG A 497 -11.82 69.35 -22.95
CA ARG A 497 -10.87 68.32 -23.43
C ARG A 497 -9.78 67.91 -22.44
N SER A 498 -9.34 66.66 -22.67
CA SER A 498 -7.97 66.12 -22.58
C SER A 498 -7.38 65.79 -21.21
N ILE A 499 -7.36 64.49 -20.89
CA ILE A 499 -6.19 63.59 -20.84
C ILE A 499 -6.77 62.17 -20.75
N THR A 500 -6.27 61.23 -21.56
CA THR A 500 -6.66 59.82 -21.56
C THR A 500 -6.35 59.18 -20.22
N THR A 501 -7.29 59.24 -19.27
CA THR A 501 -7.30 58.40 -18.08
C THR A 501 -7.90 57.06 -18.52
N SER A 502 -7.04 56.07 -18.74
CA SER A 502 -7.48 54.68 -18.92
C SER A 502 -8.34 54.27 -17.73
N ASP A 503 -9.57 53.83 -17.98
CA ASP A 503 -10.49 53.37 -16.94
C ASP A 503 -9.87 52.16 -16.21
N PRO A 504 -9.53 52.28 -14.91
CA PRO A 504 -8.85 51.22 -14.15
C PRO A 504 -9.70 49.95 -13.99
N LEU A 505 -11.00 50.00 -14.33
CA LEU A 505 -11.91 48.84 -14.33
C LEU A 505 -12.12 48.21 -15.72
N ALA A 506 -11.44 48.71 -16.76
CA ALA A 506 -11.51 48.15 -18.11
C ALA A 506 -10.49 47.02 -18.35
N SER A 507 -9.54 46.81 -17.43
CA SER A 507 -8.54 45.74 -17.50
C SER A 507 -9.08 44.41 -17.01
N SER A 508 -8.58 43.31 -17.59
CA SER A 508 -8.88 41.94 -17.14
C SER A 508 -8.12 41.55 -15.87
N SER A 509 -7.13 42.35 -15.46
CA SER A 509 -6.29 42.17 -14.26
C SER A 509 -6.23 43.47 -13.45
N TRP A 510 -6.08 43.37 -12.12
CA TRP A 510 -5.83 44.54 -11.29
C TRP A 510 -4.38 45.02 -11.54
N GLU A 511 -4.19 46.19 -12.18
CA GLU A 511 -2.89 46.67 -12.69
C GLU A 511 -1.82 46.94 -11.62
N GLU A 512 -2.16 46.97 -10.33
CA GLU A 512 -1.21 47.37 -9.28
C GLU A 512 -1.41 46.62 -7.95
N VAL A 513 -1.70 45.32 -7.99
CA VAL A 513 -1.81 44.53 -6.76
C VAL A 513 -0.93 43.30 -6.83
N MET A 514 0.02 43.22 -5.87
CA MET A 514 0.82 42.04 -5.52
C MET A 514 -0.05 40.88 -5.01
N VAL A 515 -0.96 40.40 -5.85
CA VAL A 515 -1.92 39.33 -5.58
C VAL A 515 -1.79 38.36 -6.74
N SER A 516 -1.42 37.11 -6.43
CA SER A 516 -1.29 36.05 -7.42
C SER A 516 -2.60 35.90 -8.21
N PRO A 517 -2.56 35.53 -9.51
CA PRO A 517 -3.77 35.30 -10.31
C PRO A 517 -4.76 34.33 -9.64
N LYS A 518 -4.26 33.37 -8.84
CA LYS A 518 -5.08 32.40 -8.09
C LYS A 518 -5.94 33.02 -6.98
N SER A 519 -5.53 34.18 -6.46
CA SER A 519 -6.20 34.88 -5.35
C SER A 519 -7.25 35.91 -5.82
N ILE A 520 -7.44 36.11 -7.12
CA ILE A 520 -8.49 36.98 -7.66
C ILE A 520 -9.78 36.17 -7.79
N LEU A 521 -10.86 36.62 -7.15
CA LEU A 521 -12.17 35.97 -7.20
C LEU A 521 -13.10 36.63 -8.23
N ILE A 522 -13.05 37.96 -8.34
CA ILE A 522 -13.89 38.76 -9.24
C ILE A 522 -12.99 39.71 -10.03
N THR A 523 -13.14 39.72 -11.35
CA THR A 523 -12.35 40.62 -12.21
C THR A 523 -12.86 42.07 -12.14
N PRO A 524 -12.03 43.07 -12.48
CA PRO A 524 -12.46 44.47 -12.50
C PRO A 524 -13.66 44.71 -13.42
N VAL A 525 -13.69 44.06 -14.58
CA VAL A 525 -14.82 44.11 -15.53
C VAL A 525 -16.10 43.52 -14.94
N GLN A 526 -15.98 42.38 -14.23
CA GLN A 526 -17.10 41.78 -13.52
C GLN A 526 -17.60 42.65 -12.36
N CYS A 527 -16.70 43.34 -11.64
CA CYS A 527 -17.10 44.29 -10.61
C CYS A 527 -17.97 45.42 -11.20
N LYS A 528 -17.60 45.92 -12.38
CA LYS A 528 -18.36 46.97 -13.09
C LYS A 528 -19.72 46.47 -13.57
N SER A 529 -19.82 45.25 -14.10
CA SER A 529 -21.10 44.67 -14.52
C SER A 529 -22.00 44.36 -13.32
N LEU A 530 -21.46 43.74 -12.27
CA LEU A 530 -22.16 43.47 -11.00
C LEU A 530 -22.71 44.76 -10.38
N TRP A 531 -21.91 45.83 -10.36
CA TRP A 531 -22.35 47.12 -9.82
C TRP A 531 -23.49 47.75 -10.63
N ARG A 532 -23.45 47.65 -11.96
CA ARG A 532 -24.56 48.11 -12.83
C ARG A 532 -25.83 47.30 -12.59
N GLN A 533 -25.72 45.98 -12.53
CA GLN A 533 -26.85 45.10 -12.26
C GLN A 533 -27.45 45.37 -10.88
N PHE A 534 -26.60 45.49 -9.86
CA PHE A 534 -27.00 45.86 -8.50
C PHE A 534 -27.74 47.22 -8.46
N LYS A 535 -27.23 48.25 -9.15
CA LYS A 535 -27.92 49.55 -9.23
C LYS A 535 -29.29 49.42 -9.87
N ALA A 536 -29.40 48.74 -11.01
CA ALA A 536 -30.67 48.56 -11.71
C ALA A 536 -31.71 47.82 -10.85
N GLU A 537 -31.31 46.75 -10.15
CA GLU A 537 -32.23 45.96 -9.32
C GLU A 537 -32.64 46.70 -8.03
N THR A 538 -31.77 47.53 -7.45
CA THR A 538 -32.07 48.32 -6.24
C THR A 538 -32.77 49.65 -6.52
N GLU A 539 -32.67 50.17 -7.75
CA GLU A 539 -33.31 51.41 -8.16
C GLU A 539 -34.83 51.35 -8.08
N TYR A 540 -35.42 50.19 -8.35
CA TYR A 540 -36.85 49.97 -8.14
C TYR A 540 -37.25 50.20 -6.67
N THR A 541 -36.50 49.62 -5.73
CA THR A 541 -36.74 49.77 -4.28
C THR A 541 -36.60 51.23 -3.82
N VAL A 542 -35.60 51.94 -4.35
CA VAL A 542 -35.41 53.37 -4.05
C VAL A 542 -36.56 54.21 -4.61
N THR A 543 -37.01 53.92 -5.83
CA THR A 543 -38.13 54.63 -6.47
C THR A 543 -39.44 54.37 -5.73
N GLN A 544 -39.66 53.15 -5.25
CA GLN A 544 -40.80 52.80 -4.41
C GLN A 544 -40.80 53.54 -3.07
N ALA A 545 -39.63 53.73 -2.46
CA ALA A 545 -39.51 54.52 -1.24
C ALA A 545 -39.82 56.01 -1.48
N ILE A 546 -39.37 56.58 -2.60
CA ILE A 546 -39.65 57.96 -2.99
C ILE A 546 -41.15 58.15 -3.22
N SER A 547 -41.79 57.24 -3.97
CA SER A 547 -43.24 57.32 -4.22
C SER A 547 -44.07 57.13 -2.95
N ALA A 548 -43.64 56.25 -2.04
CA ALA A 548 -44.27 56.09 -0.72
C ALA A 548 -44.14 57.36 0.14
N GLN A 549 -42.98 58.02 0.11
CA GLN A 549 -42.77 59.29 0.81
C GLN A 549 -43.61 60.43 0.21
N GLU A 550 -43.73 60.50 -1.12
CA GLU A 550 -44.58 61.48 -1.81
C GLU A 550 -46.07 61.24 -1.53
N ALA A 551 -46.52 59.98 -1.53
CA ALA A 551 -47.88 59.60 -1.15
C ALA A 551 -48.18 60.00 0.31
N TYR A 552 -47.23 59.78 1.23
CA TYR A 552 -47.38 60.21 2.62
C TYR A 552 -47.51 61.74 2.73
N LYS A 553 -46.65 62.50 2.04
CA LYS A 553 -46.72 63.98 1.97
C LYS A 553 -48.06 64.47 1.40
N GLN A 554 -48.59 63.80 0.37
CA GLN A 554 -49.88 64.14 -0.21
C GLN A 554 -51.06 63.80 0.72
N SER A 555 -51.00 62.67 1.43
CA SER A 555 -52.06 62.26 2.37
C SER A 555 -52.19 63.21 3.57
N ASN A 556 -51.08 63.76 4.06
CA ASN A 556 -51.08 64.68 5.20
C ASN A 556 -51.66 66.07 4.88
N ASN A 557 -51.94 66.35 3.60
CA ASN A 557 -52.61 67.58 3.15
C ASN A 557 -54.12 67.39 2.92
N TRP A 558 -54.68 66.21 3.17
CA TRP A 558 -56.10 65.93 2.96
C TRP A 558 -56.94 66.30 4.19
N LEU A 559 -57.11 67.61 4.41
CA LEU A 559 -58.32 68.08 5.10
C LEU A 559 -59.54 67.71 4.23
N PRO A 560 -60.68 67.26 4.80
CA PRO A 560 -61.88 67.08 4.01
C PRO A 560 -62.23 68.40 3.30
N PRO A 561 -62.71 68.37 2.04
CA PRO A 561 -63.00 69.58 1.29
C PRO A 561 -63.85 70.54 2.11
N PRO A 562 -63.67 71.88 1.99
CA PRO A 562 -64.39 72.85 2.82
C PRO A 562 -65.92 72.67 2.80
N TRP A 563 -66.48 72.19 1.68
CA TRP A 563 -67.90 71.87 1.57
C TRP A 563 -68.34 70.67 2.42
N ALA A 564 -67.47 69.67 2.63
CA ALA A 564 -67.77 68.49 3.44
C ALA A 564 -67.77 68.82 4.94
N ILE A 565 -66.88 69.73 5.37
CA ILE A 565 -66.88 70.27 6.74
C ILE A 565 -68.16 71.06 6.99
N VAL A 566 -68.56 71.93 6.05
CA VAL A 566 -69.82 72.69 6.14
C VAL A 566 -71.04 71.76 6.13
N ALA A 567 -71.05 70.70 5.31
CA ALA A 567 -72.13 69.72 5.27
C ALA A 567 -72.29 68.95 6.58
N MET A 568 -71.19 68.54 7.23
CA MET A 568 -71.25 67.88 8.54
C MET A 568 -71.80 68.79 9.63
N VAL A 569 -71.43 70.08 9.64
CA VAL A 569 -71.96 71.05 10.60
C VAL A 569 -73.45 71.30 10.39
N VAL A 570 -73.92 71.43 9.14
CA VAL A 570 -75.32 71.71 8.82
C VAL A 570 -76.24 70.50 9.04
N LEU A 571 -75.82 69.30 8.62
CA LEU A 571 -76.60 68.06 8.80
C LEU A 571 -76.58 67.57 10.26
N GLY A 572 -75.45 67.72 10.96
CA GLY A 572 -75.31 67.36 12.38
C GLY A 572 -75.97 68.35 13.35
N PHE A 573 -76.39 69.53 12.88
CA PHE A 573 -77.01 70.55 13.73
C PHE A 573 -78.33 70.09 14.37
N ASN A 574 -79.08 69.22 13.69
CA ASN A 574 -80.34 68.70 14.21
C ASN A 574 -80.13 67.75 15.41
N GLU A 575 -79.12 66.90 15.37
CA GLU A 575 -78.74 66.03 16.50
C GLU A 575 -78.13 66.83 17.65
N PHE A 576 -77.31 67.84 17.34
CA PHE A 576 -76.75 68.75 18.34
C PHE A 576 -77.84 69.55 19.08
N MET A 577 -78.88 70.02 18.37
CA MET A 577 -80.03 70.67 18.98
C MET A 577 -80.91 69.70 19.79
N LEU A 578 -81.02 68.43 19.36
CA LEU A 578 -81.75 67.40 20.11
C LEU A 578 -81.09 67.07 21.45
N LEU A 579 -79.75 67.14 21.51
CA LEU A 579 -78.98 67.00 22.74
C LEU A 579 -79.20 68.17 23.71
N LEU A 580 -79.23 69.42 23.21
CA LEU A 580 -79.40 70.63 24.02
C LEU A 580 -80.84 70.87 24.50
N ARG A 581 -81.85 70.43 23.74
CA ARG A 581 -83.26 70.72 24.05
C ARG A 581 -83.90 69.71 24.99
N ASN A 582 -83.27 68.55 25.19
CA ASN A 582 -83.79 67.50 26.05
C ASN A 582 -83.05 67.51 27.40
N PRO A 583 -83.66 68.01 28.49
CA PRO A 583 -82.99 68.18 29.77
C PRO A 583 -82.49 66.86 30.37
N LEU A 584 -83.10 65.73 30.01
CA LEU A 584 -82.67 64.40 30.43
C LEU A 584 -81.34 63.97 29.82
N TYR A 585 -81.09 64.29 28.54
CA TYR A 585 -79.80 63.98 27.90
C TYR A 585 -78.68 64.88 28.43
N LEU A 586 -78.97 66.16 28.67
CA LEU A 586 -78.03 67.06 29.35
C LEU A 586 -77.70 66.60 30.77
N MET A 587 -78.69 66.14 31.54
CA MET A 587 -78.46 65.54 32.86
C MET A 587 -77.64 64.24 32.77
N GLY A 588 -77.94 63.37 31.80
CA GLY A 588 -77.15 62.17 31.55
C GLY A 588 -75.69 62.50 31.21
N LEU A 589 -75.47 63.48 30.34
CA LEU A 589 -74.12 63.93 29.94
C LEU A 589 -73.39 64.61 31.10
N PHE A 590 -74.10 65.32 31.97
CA PHE A 590 -73.56 65.89 33.20
C PHE A 590 -73.15 64.82 34.22
N VAL A 591 -73.96 63.78 34.41
CA VAL A 591 -73.62 62.63 35.27
C VAL A 591 -72.42 61.87 34.70
N VAL A 592 -72.40 61.62 33.40
CA VAL A 592 -71.25 61.00 32.72
C VAL A 592 -70.00 61.85 32.85
N TYR A 593 -70.12 63.17 32.72
CA TYR A 593 -69.01 64.11 32.94
C TYR A 593 -68.49 64.05 34.38
N LEU A 594 -69.37 64.02 35.38
CA LEU A 594 -68.97 63.91 36.79
C LEU A 594 -68.27 62.56 37.07
N LEU A 595 -68.82 61.45 36.59
CA LEU A 595 -68.20 60.13 36.72
C LEU A 595 -66.83 60.08 36.01
N SER A 596 -66.73 60.65 34.81
CA SER A 596 -65.48 60.74 34.05
C SER A 596 -64.45 61.61 34.77
N LYS A 597 -64.87 62.72 35.38
CA LYS A 597 -64.00 63.61 36.18
C LYS A 597 -63.52 62.89 37.45
N VAL A 598 -64.38 62.13 38.12
CA VAL A 598 -64.00 61.33 39.29
C VAL A 598 -63.01 60.23 38.91
N MET A 599 -63.23 59.53 37.79
CA MET A 599 -62.23 58.59 37.25
C MET A 599 -60.91 59.28 36.92
N TRP A 600 -60.94 60.45 36.26
CA TRP A 600 -59.73 61.20 35.91
C TRP A 600 -58.89 61.55 37.15
N VAL A 601 -59.54 61.97 38.24
CA VAL A 601 -58.88 62.30 39.50
C VAL A 601 -58.38 61.04 40.23
N GLN A 602 -59.18 59.97 40.29
CA GLN A 602 -58.76 58.73 40.96
C GLN A 602 -57.64 57.98 40.22
N MET A 603 -57.58 58.11 38.90
CA MET A 603 -56.57 57.43 38.08
C MET A 603 -55.23 58.17 38.01
N ASP A 604 -55.13 59.40 38.54
CA ASP A 604 -53.93 60.25 38.56
C ASP A 604 -53.08 60.15 37.27
N ILE A 605 -53.77 60.39 36.16
CA ILE A 605 -53.25 60.18 34.80
C ILE A 605 -51.92 60.93 34.56
N PRO A 606 -51.74 62.20 35.01
CA PRO A 606 -50.48 62.90 34.81
C PRO A 606 -49.29 62.26 35.55
N GLY A 607 -49.51 61.70 36.75
CA GLY A 607 -48.46 61.04 37.53
C GLY A 607 -48.03 59.70 36.94
N GLN A 608 -48.96 58.94 36.35
CA GLN A 608 -48.68 57.63 35.76
C GLN A 608 -47.89 57.70 34.45
N PHE A 609 -48.04 58.79 33.68
CA PHE A 609 -47.28 58.99 32.43
C PHE A 609 -45.85 59.51 32.63
N GLN A 610 -45.43 59.84 33.86
CA GLN A 610 -44.04 60.24 34.15
C GLN A 610 -43.05 59.08 34.01
N HIS A 611 -43.49 57.83 34.08
CA HIS A 611 -42.65 56.63 33.94
C HIS A 611 -42.61 56.07 32.50
N GLY A 612 -43.07 56.84 31.51
CA GLY A 612 -43.08 56.46 30.09
C GLY A 612 -44.45 56.01 29.57
N THR A 613 -44.65 56.15 28.26
CA THR A 613 -45.97 56.01 27.61
C THR A 613 -46.56 54.60 27.71
N LEU A 614 -45.74 53.56 27.57
CA LEU A 614 -46.17 52.16 27.66
C LEU A 614 -46.54 51.74 29.09
N ALA A 615 -45.74 52.14 30.08
CA ALA A 615 -46.00 51.86 31.49
C ALA A 615 -47.27 52.58 31.99
N GLY A 616 -47.47 53.82 31.55
CA GLY A 616 -48.70 54.58 31.80
C GLY A 616 -49.95 53.88 31.27
N GLN A 617 -49.92 53.39 30.02
CA GLN A 617 -51.09 52.71 29.43
C GLN A 617 -51.47 51.40 30.12
N ILE A 618 -50.48 50.59 30.56
CA ILE A 618 -50.74 49.32 31.27
C ILE A 618 -51.24 49.57 32.70
N SER A 619 -50.70 50.58 33.38
CA SER A 619 -51.14 50.99 34.72
C SER A 619 -52.59 51.50 34.70
N ILE A 620 -52.92 52.31 33.69
CA ILE A 620 -54.27 52.84 33.49
C ILE A 620 -55.25 51.70 33.19
N SER A 621 -54.93 50.78 32.29
CA SER A 621 -55.84 49.68 31.94
C SER A 621 -56.09 48.73 33.11
N SER A 622 -55.06 48.38 33.89
CA SER A 622 -55.18 47.50 35.05
C SER A 622 -55.95 48.11 36.21
N ARG A 623 -55.90 49.44 36.40
CA ARG A 623 -56.65 50.15 37.44
C ARG A 623 -58.05 50.57 37.02
N PHE A 624 -58.35 50.62 35.73
CA PHE A 624 -59.65 51.07 35.22
C PHE A 624 -60.83 50.24 35.78
N LEU A 625 -60.79 48.92 35.62
CA LEU A 625 -61.83 48.00 36.08
C LEU A 625 -62.03 47.99 37.62
N PRO A 626 -60.97 47.86 38.45
CA PRO A 626 -61.11 47.92 39.90
C PRO A 626 -61.69 49.25 40.39
N THR A 627 -61.33 50.37 39.74
CA THR A 627 -61.80 51.70 40.14
C THR A 627 -63.29 51.87 39.81
N ILE A 628 -63.74 51.39 38.65
CA ILE A 628 -65.17 51.35 38.30
C ILE A 628 -65.94 50.47 39.28
N MET A 629 -65.41 49.30 39.62
CA MET A 629 -66.07 48.38 40.53
C MET A 629 -66.18 48.94 41.95
N ASN A 630 -65.16 49.66 42.44
CA ASN A 630 -65.20 50.37 43.71
C ASN A 630 -66.19 51.55 43.71
N LEU A 631 -66.29 52.30 42.61
CA LEU A 631 -67.28 53.37 42.45
C LEU A 631 -68.71 52.81 42.44
N LEU A 632 -68.97 51.75 41.68
CA LEU A 632 -70.27 51.07 41.65
C LEU A 632 -70.62 50.48 43.02
N ARG A 633 -69.64 49.90 43.73
CA ARG A 633 -69.86 49.34 45.07
C ARG A 633 -70.20 50.43 46.08
N ARG A 634 -69.48 51.56 46.09
CA ARG A 634 -69.81 52.71 46.95
C ARG A 634 -71.19 53.29 46.62
N LEU A 635 -71.52 53.43 45.33
CA LEU A 635 -72.83 53.91 44.91
C LEU A 635 -73.96 52.94 45.29
N ALA A 636 -73.71 51.62 45.25
CA ALA A 636 -74.66 50.60 45.69
C ALA A 636 -74.83 50.58 47.21
N GLU A 637 -73.75 50.78 47.96
CA GLU A 637 -73.75 50.89 49.43
C GLU A 637 -74.48 52.18 49.89
N GLU A 638 -74.36 53.30 49.16
CA GLU A 638 -75.10 54.54 49.42
C GLU A 638 -76.57 54.49 48.96
N ALA A 639 -76.90 53.73 47.91
CA ALA A 639 -78.26 53.57 47.41
C ALA A 639 -79.14 52.62 48.25
N GLN A 640 -78.55 51.84 49.17
CA GLN A 640 -79.27 50.90 50.04
C GLN A 640 -79.73 51.47 51.40
N GLY A 641 -79.48 52.76 51.70
CA GLY A 641 -80.19 53.51 52.76
C GLY A 641 -79.95 53.05 54.21
N HIS A 642 -79.44 53.97 55.04
CA HIS A 642 -79.42 53.83 56.50
C HIS A 642 -80.80 53.48 57.09
N GLN A 643 -80.87 52.44 57.95
CA GLN A 643 -81.91 52.30 58.97
C GLN A 643 -81.41 52.90 60.29
N THR A 644 -82.06 53.96 60.75
CA THR A 644 -82.14 54.50 62.13
C THR A 644 -83.59 54.22 62.62
N ASP A 645 -83.99 53.96 63.87
CA ASP A 645 -83.49 53.91 65.26
C ASP A 645 -84.39 52.87 66.02
N GLU A 646 -84.29 52.46 67.31
CA GLU A 646 -84.40 53.24 68.58
C GLU A 646 -84.44 52.25 69.82
N PRO A 647 -84.61 52.68 71.11
CA PRO A 647 -83.70 52.50 72.26
C PRO A 647 -84.15 51.49 73.36
N PRO A 648 -83.50 51.46 74.56
CA PRO A 648 -84.30 51.61 75.78
C PRO A 648 -83.70 52.49 76.90
N ARG A 649 -84.64 52.99 77.72
CA ARG A 649 -84.51 53.86 78.91
C ARG A 649 -83.73 53.26 80.10
N GLN A 650 -83.04 54.17 80.80
CA GLN A 650 -82.81 54.30 82.26
C GLN A 650 -83.00 53.08 83.19
N GLN A 651 -82.00 52.84 84.05
CA GLN A 651 -82.22 52.99 85.50
C GLN A 651 -80.93 53.34 86.27
N CYS A 652 -81.12 54.32 87.15
CA CYS A 652 -80.18 54.86 88.13
C CYS A 652 -80.30 54.04 89.42
N SER A 653 -79.21 53.76 90.14
CA SER A 653 -78.99 54.25 91.52
C SER A 653 -77.90 53.49 92.29
N LEU A 654 -76.99 54.32 92.83
CA LEU A 654 -76.49 54.35 94.21
C LEU A 654 -75.71 53.16 94.81
N VAL A 655 -74.41 53.42 94.96
CA VAL A 655 -73.62 53.47 96.21
C VAL A 655 -73.68 52.25 97.15
N PHE A 656 -72.51 51.64 97.38
CA PHE A 656 -71.93 51.54 98.73
C PHE A 656 -70.41 51.35 98.66
N GLN A 657 -69.71 51.99 99.58
CA GLN A 657 -68.28 51.78 99.86
C GLN A 657 -68.02 50.35 100.35
N SER A 658 -66.91 49.77 99.89
CA SER A 658 -65.79 49.33 100.74
C SER A 658 -64.53 49.21 99.89
#